data_AF-A0A1J5SQW9-F1
#
_entry.id   AF-A0A1J5SQW9-F1
#
_cell.length_a   1.000
_cell.length_b   1.000
_cell.length_c   1.000
_cell.angle_alpha   90.00
_cell.angle_beta   90.00
_cell.angle_gamma   90.00
#
_symmetry.space_group_name_H-M   'P 1'
#
loop_
_entity.id
_entity.type
_entity.pdbx_description
1 polymer ?
#
loop_
_entity_poly.entity_id
_entity_poly.type
_entity_poly.pdbx_seq_one_letter_code
_entity_poly.pdbx_strand_id
1 'polypeptide(L)'
;MSRFGHELIAASAGTGKTYQLTVRYLRLLFATGEPERIIALTFTRKAAGEFFEKIFHRLACAAADPAEASELARDIGLPVDSGACLRHLRLLLDRLHRLQLSTYDSFFSRVVRGFPFELGLGAPPELIDDHQRAEAVRRAQAELLSLEGEEERLQEFWHAFKRATMGREEKRTTDLLDAFIEEHQSLYLEEPDPARWGNPAAIWPEGCPWRETGDDPRQLAAAFSDALPWATLSAAQSGDWRAFLDALAEWRPPAELPATVRKFVVKFLEVLADLDRGSARITVRKRMDLTPELCDLGARLARTGVWMELAPRLVATRGIQELITLFERVYRDDVRSRGWLTIGDMTRLLSGVGEASGLEDEELRRQMTYRLDGAFDHWLLDEFQDTSHAQWRAIAGLVDEVIQDPEGRRSFFAVGDTKQCLYMWRGSDDKLFDRVSAAYGAALEQRKLSESYRSTGPVLAMVNGVFGASAAIAEVCGEEVAARWSRMWTDHRSAATLAAKPGYSCWLLSGSDDEPRRRDLLRLLQGLDPLSRGLSVAVLTQTNADAAALVDYLRSQGLPCSLAAEVRPGRDNAASVALRSYLRVAAHPGDRLAWTHLRMTPAGEELERRHRGPEGLAEQVRRRASAAGMEGVVADWMRIAAPHFGEGNRFSPARMAECAAAAREFDAAGGIDIDAFVRELDALALRETDVPGQVAIMTVHKAKGLDWDFVILPDLEGNSLRERRRSIAVKRSAEGTVEWILQTPRKDIASGDAVLGAQIADAEGDAAFEQLCVLYVAMTRARLGLFVLSSDPARTKSANFVTLLGRALGPQPRDRVIGGQTFLCAWEEGQPAAAEMARPGRPPGRALDWQLAPIPEAERPNFLRRSPLRPSEEPEGGARRVLWRADHDAEDFGIAVHAVLARIEWLPTETSARSGALQPVFASCGESVRTAVEGLIRSAPGIFAKPAGRSELWRERAFEVMVGETWISGRFDRVVIRRDDAGRPVSAVVADFKTGRGADARRHTRQLEAYRQALSLLIGLDPATIELVVVAQA
;
A
#
# COMPACT_ATOMS: atom_id res chain seq x y z
N MET A 1 43.35 -12.80 -1.97
CA MET A 1 42.05 -12.20 -1.64
C MET A 1 41.14 -13.32 -1.12
N SER A 2 40.36 -13.08 -0.07
CA SER A 2 39.43 -14.07 0.46
C SER A 2 38.31 -14.33 -0.54
N ARG A 3 38.06 -15.59 -0.92
CA ARG A 3 36.82 -15.94 -1.61
C ARG A 3 35.64 -15.68 -0.68
N PHE A 4 34.67 -14.90 -1.12
CA PHE A 4 33.44 -14.66 -0.39
C PHE A 4 32.39 -15.68 -0.85
N GLY A 5 32.07 -16.67 0.00
CA GLY A 5 31.05 -17.68 -0.34
C GLY A 5 29.64 -17.08 -0.44
N HIS A 6 28.78 -17.71 -1.24
CA HIS A 6 27.35 -17.37 -1.31
C HIS A 6 26.59 -18.15 -0.25
N GLU A 7 25.68 -17.51 0.48
CA GLU A 7 24.99 -18.12 1.62
C GLU A 7 23.48 -17.87 1.59
N LEU A 8 22.71 -18.90 1.93
CA LEU A 8 21.28 -18.84 2.16
C LEU A 8 20.96 -19.41 3.55
N ILE A 9 20.53 -18.55 4.47
CA ILE A 9 20.31 -18.90 5.88
C ILE A 9 18.82 -18.96 6.19
N ALA A 10 18.33 -20.17 6.48
CA ALA A 10 17.01 -20.41 7.06
C ALA A 10 17.09 -20.30 8.59
N ALA A 11 16.68 -19.16 9.13
CA ALA A 11 16.91 -18.78 10.51
C ALA A 11 15.59 -18.63 11.27
N SER A 12 15.31 -19.58 12.17
CA SER A 12 14.08 -19.58 12.97
C SER A 12 13.94 -18.32 13.85
N ALA A 13 12.75 -18.09 14.39
CA ALA A 13 12.50 -16.89 15.21
C ALA A 13 13.49 -16.75 16.39
N GLY A 14 14.07 -15.57 16.54
CA GLY A 14 15.01 -15.25 17.63
C GLY A 14 16.43 -15.78 17.46
N THR A 15 16.79 -16.38 16.32
CA THR A 15 18.12 -16.99 16.09
C THR A 15 19.23 -16.00 15.68
N GLY A 16 18.90 -14.71 15.57
CA GLY A 16 19.90 -13.67 15.27
C GLY A 16 20.07 -13.34 13.78
N LYS A 17 18.99 -13.38 12.96
CA LYS A 17 19.01 -12.96 11.54
C LYS A 17 19.74 -11.63 11.31
N THR A 18 19.32 -10.57 12.01
CA THR A 18 19.94 -9.24 11.90
C THR A 18 21.40 -9.24 12.36
N TYR A 19 21.76 -10.07 13.34
CA TYR A 19 23.16 -10.20 13.77
C TYR A 19 24.02 -10.84 12.67
N GLN A 20 23.55 -11.91 12.03
CA GLN A 20 24.25 -12.53 10.89
C GLN A 20 24.42 -11.54 9.73
N LEU A 21 23.37 -10.79 9.40
CA LEU A 21 23.42 -9.74 8.37
C LEU A 21 24.47 -8.66 8.73
N THR A 22 24.52 -8.25 10.00
CA THR A 22 25.46 -7.21 10.49
C THR A 22 26.89 -7.71 10.45
N VAL A 23 27.14 -8.94 10.91
CA VAL A 23 28.46 -9.58 10.85
C VAL A 23 28.91 -9.73 9.40
N ARG A 24 28.02 -10.15 8.50
CA ARG A 24 28.33 -10.28 7.07
C ARG A 24 28.70 -8.94 6.45
N TYR A 25 27.91 -7.89 6.69
CA TYR A 25 28.20 -6.55 6.18
C TYR A 25 29.54 -6.03 6.68
N LEU A 26 29.80 -6.14 7.99
CA LEU A 26 31.08 -5.69 8.57
C LEU A 26 32.25 -6.51 8.02
N ARG A 27 32.13 -7.82 7.87
CA ARG A 27 33.17 -8.65 7.25
C ARG A 27 33.54 -8.15 5.85
N LEU A 28 32.55 -7.84 5.02
CA LEU A 28 32.75 -7.32 3.67
C LEU A 28 33.37 -5.92 3.69
N LEU A 29 32.89 -5.04 4.57
CA LEU A 29 33.42 -3.70 4.76
C LEU A 29 34.91 -3.73 5.11
N PHE A 30 35.31 -4.54 6.09
CA PHE A 30 36.70 -4.66 6.51
C PHE A 30 37.60 -5.35 5.48
N ALA A 31 37.04 -6.23 4.65
CA ALA A 31 37.79 -6.94 3.62
C ALA A 31 38.01 -6.13 2.34
N THR A 32 37.05 -5.26 1.98
CA THR A 32 37.06 -4.50 0.72
C THR A 32 37.42 -3.03 0.90
N GLY A 33 36.98 -2.40 2.00
CA GLY A 33 37.05 -0.96 2.17
C GLY A 33 36.10 -0.17 1.25
N GLU A 34 35.14 -0.83 0.59
CA GLU A 34 34.26 -0.23 -0.43
C GLU A 34 32.77 -0.39 -0.05
N PRO A 35 32.27 0.38 0.94
CA PRO A 35 30.89 0.25 1.41
C PRO A 35 29.83 0.52 0.32
N GLU A 36 30.13 1.34 -0.69
CA GLU A 36 29.24 1.62 -1.81
C GLU A 36 28.99 0.43 -2.74
N ARG A 37 29.87 -0.60 -2.71
CA ARG A 37 29.73 -1.85 -3.48
C ARG A 37 28.84 -2.89 -2.78
N ILE A 38 28.43 -2.62 -1.54
CA ILE A 38 27.62 -3.53 -0.72
C ILE A 38 26.18 -3.01 -0.70
N ILE A 39 25.25 -3.83 -1.18
CA ILE A 39 23.81 -3.55 -1.12
C ILE A 39 23.13 -4.46 -0.10
N ALA A 40 22.37 -3.86 0.82
CA ALA A 40 21.53 -4.57 1.76
C ALA A 40 20.07 -4.14 1.62
N LEU A 41 19.22 -5.09 1.25
CA LEU A 41 17.79 -4.88 1.02
C LEU A 41 16.97 -5.57 2.10
N THR A 42 16.00 -4.83 2.66
CA THR A 42 15.05 -5.36 3.64
C THR A 42 13.60 -5.14 3.19
N PHE A 43 12.64 -5.83 3.83
CA PHE A 43 11.23 -5.65 3.51
C PHE A 43 10.61 -4.36 4.08
N THR A 44 11.12 -3.85 5.21
CA THR A 44 10.51 -2.68 5.88
C THR A 44 11.53 -1.58 6.20
N ARG A 45 11.08 -0.31 6.16
CA ARG A 45 11.93 0.84 6.53
C ARG A 45 12.46 0.74 7.96
N LYS A 46 11.68 0.15 8.88
CA LYS A 46 12.08 -0.08 10.28
C LYS A 46 13.24 -1.08 10.35
N ALA A 47 13.15 -2.21 9.65
CA ALA A 47 14.24 -3.19 9.59
C ALA A 47 15.51 -2.59 8.98
N ALA A 48 15.39 -1.81 7.90
CA ALA A 48 16.53 -1.07 7.33
C ALA A 48 17.17 -0.11 8.35
N GLY A 49 16.36 0.65 9.08
CA GLY A 49 16.83 1.57 10.13
C GLY A 49 17.51 0.86 11.31
N GLU A 50 16.92 -0.21 11.83
CA GLU A 50 17.51 -1.00 12.93
C GLU A 50 18.82 -1.66 12.51
N PHE A 51 18.89 -2.17 11.28
CA PHE A 51 20.10 -2.76 10.72
C PHE A 51 21.22 -1.71 10.58
N PHE A 52 20.87 -0.55 10.04
CA PHE A 52 21.77 0.60 9.93
C PHE A 52 22.32 0.99 11.31
N GLU A 53 21.45 1.20 12.30
CA GLU A 53 21.84 1.58 13.65
C GLU A 53 22.80 0.55 14.28
N LYS A 54 22.52 -0.75 14.11
CA LYS A 54 23.38 -1.83 14.62
C LYS A 54 24.79 -1.82 14.04
N ILE A 55 24.95 -1.54 12.74
CA ILE A 55 26.27 -1.43 12.10
C ILE A 55 27.08 -0.30 12.75
N PHE A 56 26.51 0.89 12.84
CA PHE A 56 27.19 2.07 13.39
C PHE A 56 27.48 1.91 14.87
N HIS A 57 26.50 1.45 15.66
CA HIS A 57 26.67 1.22 17.09
C HIS A 57 27.78 0.22 17.36
N ARG A 58 27.80 -0.90 16.63
CA ARG A 58 28.82 -1.95 16.81
C ARG A 58 30.22 -1.46 16.48
N LEU A 59 30.38 -0.69 15.40
CA LEU A 59 31.66 -0.05 15.07
C LEU A 59 32.08 0.98 16.11
N ALA A 60 31.14 1.79 16.61
CA ALA A 60 31.42 2.80 17.63
C ALA A 60 31.89 2.18 18.96
N CYS A 61 31.21 1.13 19.43
CA CYS A 61 31.62 0.38 20.62
C CYS A 61 33.02 -0.24 20.43
N ALA A 62 33.25 -0.94 19.32
CA ALA A 62 34.55 -1.56 19.02
C ALA A 62 35.68 -0.52 18.82
N ALA A 63 35.37 0.69 18.34
CA ALA A 63 36.32 1.78 18.24
C ALA A 63 36.69 2.37 19.62
N ALA A 64 35.76 2.33 20.58
CA ALA A 64 35.95 2.86 21.92
C ALA A 64 36.60 1.85 22.90
N ASP A 65 36.36 0.55 22.70
CA ASP A 65 36.82 -0.51 23.59
C ASP A 65 37.58 -1.63 22.83
N PRO A 66 38.87 -1.88 23.15
CA PRO A 66 39.64 -2.99 22.59
C PRO A 66 39.05 -4.39 22.81
N ALA A 67 38.30 -4.60 23.89
CA ALA A 67 37.64 -5.89 24.15
C ALA A 67 36.50 -6.15 23.13
N GLU A 68 35.68 -5.12 22.88
CA GLU A 68 34.62 -5.14 21.86
C GLU A 68 35.22 -5.28 20.44
N ALA A 69 36.37 -4.65 20.16
CA ALA A 69 37.10 -4.88 18.91
C ALA A 69 37.55 -6.33 18.74
N SER A 70 38.04 -6.95 19.81
CA SER A 70 38.47 -8.35 19.80
C SER A 70 37.31 -9.32 19.62
N GLU A 71 36.13 -8.99 20.16
CA GLU A 71 34.90 -9.73 19.89
C GLU A 71 34.44 -9.58 18.44
N LEU A 72 34.42 -8.35 17.92
CA LEU A 72 34.12 -8.10 16.51
C LEU A 72 35.07 -8.86 15.57
N ALA A 73 36.38 -8.87 15.88
CA ALA A 73 37.39 -9.61 15.12
C ALA A 73 37.07 -11.11 15.05
N ARG A 74 36.66 -11.72 16.17
CA ARG A 74 36.23 -13.12 16.24
C ARG A 74 35.00 -13.37 15.39
N ASP A 75 34.00 -12.49 15.49
CA ASP A 75 32.72 -12.67 14.81
C ASP A 75 32.82 -12.54 13.29
N ILE A 76 33.60 -11.58 12.79
CA ILE A 76 33.79 -11.41 11.34
C ILE A 76 34.90 -12.31 10.77
N GLY A 77 35.72 -12.93 11.63
CA GLY A 77 36.83 -13.81 11.24
C GLY A 77 37.98 -13.09 10.55
N LEU A 78 38.21 -11.81 10.87
CA LEU A 78 39.29 -10.98 10.33
C LEU A 78 40.04 -10.28 11.47
N PRO A 79 41.35 -9.99 11.32
CA PRO A 79 42.09 -9.21 12.30
C PRO A 79 41.56 -7.78 12.34
N VAL A 80 41.00 -7.37 13.48
CA VAL A 80 40.45 -6.03 13.71
C VAL A 80 40.98 -5.48 15.03
N ASP A 81 41.37 -4.20 15.01
CA ASP A 81 41.69 -3.41 16.20
C ASP A 81 40.77 -2.18 16.29
N SER A 82 40.74 -1.52 17.45
CA SER A 82 39.91 -0.33 17.67
C SER A 82 40.23 0.82 16.71
N GLY A 83 41.49 0.93 16.26
CA GLY A 83 41.90 1.93 15.27
C GLY A 83 41.29 1.67 13.89
N ALA A 84 41.22 0.41 13.47
CA ALA A 84 40.58 -0.04 12.25
C ALA A 84 39.06 0.17 12.30
N CYS A 85 38.43 -0.10 13.44
CA CYS A 85 37.02 0.23 13.68
C CYS A 85 36.75 1.73 13.51
N LEU A 86 37.59 2.59 14.11
CA LEU A 86 37.45 4.04 13.98
C LEU A 86 37.61 4.52 12.53
N ARG A 87 38.56 3.95 11.77
CA ARG A 87 38.74 4.27 10.35
C ARG A 87 37.51 3.90 9.52
N HIS A 88 36.96 2.71 9.70
CA HIS A 88 35.76 2.28 8.97
C HIS A 88 34.50 3.02 9.41
N LEU A 89 34.38 3.38 10.68
CA LEU A 89 33.28 4.25 11.15
C LEU A 89 33.32 5.61 10.46
N ARG A 90 34.49 6.24 10.36
CA ARG A 90 34.68 7.49 9.62
C ARG A 90 34.35 7.32 8.14
N LEU A 91 34.84 6.25 7.52
CA LEU A 91 34.53 5.93 6.12
C LEU A 91 33.02 5.84 5.88
N LEU A 92 32.26 5.14 6.74
CA LEU A 92 30.82 5.06 6.61
C LEU A 92 30.12 6.41 6.79
N LEU A 93 30.58 7.25 7.72
CA LEU A 93 30.05 8.60 7.92
C LEU A 93 30.33 9.51 6.72
N ASP A 94 31.55 9.46 6.16
CA ASP A 94 31.93 10.24 4.98
C ASP A 94 31.16 9.80 3.72
N ARG A 95 30.80 8.51 3.66
CA ARG A 95 30.07 7.90 2.53
C ARG A 95 28.59 7.70 2.79
N LEU A 96 28.01 8.31 3.84
CA LEU A 96 26.63 8.08 4.27
C LEU A 96 25.60 8.18 3.13
N HIS A 97 25.76 9.19 2.27
CA HIS A 97 24.90 9.48 1.13
C HIS A 97 24.98 8.45 -0.01
N ARG A 98 25.98 7.55 0.00
CA ARG A 98 26.20 6.52 -1.02
C ARG A 98 25.84 5.11 -0.56
N LEU A 99 25.60 4.92 0.74
CA LEU A 99 25.31 3.61 1.31
C LEU A 99 23.98 3.07 0.78
N GLN A 100 23.96 1.79 0.42
CA GLN A 100 22.77 1.11 -0.11
C GLN A 100 22.13 0.21 0.95
N LEU A 101 21.68 0.83 2.03
CA LEU A 101 21.00 0.17 3.15
C LEU A 101 19.53 0.60 3.14
N SER A 102 18.68 -0.14 2.44
CA SER A 102 17.32 0.35 2.14
C SER A 102 16.30 -0.78 1.98
N THR A 103 15.05 -0.43 1.67
CA THR A 103 14.03 -1.43 1.29
C THR A 103 14.10 -1.76 -0.19
N TYR A 104 13.54 -2.91 -0.60
CA TYR A 104 13.33 -3.24 -2.02
C TYR A 104 12.68 -2.08 -2.78
N ASP A 105 11.56 -1.55 -2.28
CA ASP A 105 10.83 -0.46 -2.92
C ASP A 105 11.67 0.81 -3.10
N SER A 106 12.50 1.14 -2.11
CA SER A 106 13.38 2.32 -2.16
C SER A 106 14.49 2.13 -3.20
N PHE A 107 15.03 0.92 -3.29
CA PHE A 107 16.00 0.56 -4.31
C PHE A 107 15.38 0.61 -5.70
N PHE A 108 14.22 -0.02 -5.91
CA PHE A 108 13.52 -0.03 -7.19
C PHE A 108 13.11 1.38 -7.64
N SER A 109 12.59 2.19 -6.72
CA SER A 109 12.28 3.60 -7.01
C SER A 109 13.50 4.37 -7.52
N ARG A 110 14.67 4.12 -6.92
CA ARG A 110 15.93 4.74 -7.35
C ARG A 110 16.35 4.26 -8.73
N VAL A 111 16.26 2.95 -9.00
CA VAL A 111 16.56 2.39 -10.33
C VAL A 111 15.63 3.00 -11.38
N VAL A 112 14.32 2.99 -11.15
CA VAL A 112 13.32 3.54 -12.09
C VAL A 112 13.56 5.03 -12.37
N ARG A 113 13.91 5.81 -11.35
CA ARG A 113 14.29 7.23 -11.51
C ARG A 113 15.61 7.45 -12.28
N GLY A 114 16.52 6.48 -12.24
CA GLY A 114 17.80 6.54 -12.93
C GLY A 114 17.74 6.15 -14.41
N PHE A 115 16.71 5.40 -14.80
CA PHE A 115 16.55 4.85 -16.16
C PHE A 115 15.14 5.09 -16.74
N PRO A 116 14.56 6.30 -16.65
CA PRO A 116 13.17 6.51 -17.03
C PRO A 116 12.92 6.26 -18.53
N PHE A 117 13.85 6.66 -19.39
CA PHE A 117 13.71 6.53 -20.84
C PHE A 117 13.95 5.09 -21.30
N GLU A 118 14.92 4.40 -20.70
CA GLU A 118 15.11 2.97 -20.91
C GLU A 118 13.84 2.21 -20.50
N LEU A 119 13.12 2.66 -19.47
CA LEU A 119 11.85 2.07 -19.03
C LEU A 119 10.61 2.53 -19.82
N GLY A 120 10.78 3.32 -20.88
CA GLY A 120 9.69 3.79 -21.75
C GLY A 120 8.83 4.91 -21.16
N LEU A 121 9.33 5.63 -20.13
CA LEU A 121 8.61 6.75 -19.53
C LEU A 121 8.85 8.05 -20.30
N GLY A 122 7.78 8.80 -20.57
CA GLY A 122 7.84 10.10 -21.26
C GLY A 122 8.29 11.27 -20.39
N ALA A 123 8.37 11.07 -19.08
CA ALA A 123 8.78 12.08 -18.10
C ALA A 123 9.47 11.42 -16.88
N PRO A 124 10.25 12.18 -16.10
CA PRO A 124 10.81 11.69 -14.84
C PRO A 124 9.71 11.18 -13.90
N PRO A 125 9.88 9.99 -13.27
CA PRO A 125 8.83 9.37 -12.50
C PRO A 125 8.59 10.10 -11.16
N GLU A 126 7.34 10.45 -10.93
CA GLU A 126 6.80 10.99 -9.69
C GLU A 126 6.03 9.89 -8.95
N LEU A 127 6.32 9.72 -7.66
CA LEU A 127 5.64 8.72 -6.85
C LEU A 127 4.32 9.32 -6.35
N ILE A 128 3.19 8.71 -6.70
CA ILE A 128 1.88 9.15 -6.22
C ILE A 128 1.47 8.37 -4.97
N ASP A 129 0.79 9.05 -4.05
CA ASP A 129 0.19 8.43 -2.86
C ASP A 129 -1.19 7.78 -3.17
N ASP A 130 -1.77 7.11 -2.17
CA ASP A 130 -3.06 6.43 -2.32
C ASP A 130 -4.21 7.39 -2.65
N HIS A 131 -4.13 8.65 -2.20
CA HIS A 131 -5.15 9.65 -2.46
C HIS A 131 -5.08 10.17 -3.91
N GLN A 132 -3.89 10.58 -4.34
CA GLN A 132 -3.61 10.96 -5.72
C GLN A 132 -3.97 9.83 -6.68
N ARG A 133 -3.66 8.57 -6.31
CA ARG A 133 -4.07 7.38 -7.06
C ARG A 133 -5.59 7.28 -7.16
N ALA A 134 -6.32 7.41 -6.05
CA ALA A 134 -7.78 7.34 -6.05
C ALA A 134 -8.44 8.47 -6.85
N GLU A 135 -7.85 9.67 -6.86
CA GLU A 135 -8.31 10.76 -7.73
C GLU A 135 -8.05 10.45 -9.21
N ALA A 136 -6.85 9.95 -9.54
CA ALA A 136 -6.50 9.55 -10.89
C ALA A 136 -7.41 8.43 -11.42
N VAL A 137 -7.74 7.44 -10.58
CA VAL A 137 -8.71 6.37 -10.92
C VAL A 137 -10.08 6.97 -11.23
N ARG A 138 -10.61 7.85 -10.36
CA ARG A 138 -11.91 8.50 -10.59
C ARG A 138 -11.93 9.37 -11.85
N ARG A 139 -10.82 10.03 -12.17
CA ARG A 139 -10.67 10.80 -13.40
C ARG A 139 -10.69 9.90 -14.63
N ALA A 140 -9.90 8.82 -14.61
CA ALA A 140 -9.87 7.84 -15.70
C ALA A 140 -11.23 7.16 -15.91
N GLN A 141 -11.97 6.89 -14.84
CA GLN A 141 -13.36 6.39 -14.93
C GLN A 141 -14.31 7.44 -15.51
N ALA A 142 -14.22 8.70 -15.05
CA ALA A 142 -15.05 9.78 -15.57
C ALA A 142 -14.78 9.96 -17.07
N GLU A 143 -13.52 9.93 -17.48
CA GLU A 143 -13.11 9.97 -18.88
C GLU A 143 -13.71 8.81 -19.68
N LEU A 144 -13.54 7.58 -19.21
CA LEU A 144 -14.10 6.37 -19.81
C LEU A 144 -15.63 6.43 -19.97
N LEU A 145 -16.34 7.06 -19.01
CA LEU A 145 -17.79 7.26 -19.05
C LEU A 145 -18.22 8.50 -19.84
N SER A 146 -17.31 9.46 -20.07
CA SER A 146 -17.56 10.74 -20.74
C SER A 146 -17.20 10.75 -22.22
N LEU A 147 -16.98 9.58 -22.83
CA LEU A 147 -16.75 9.39 -24.26
C LEU A 147 -18.00 9.79 -25.08
N GLU A 148 -18.34 11.08 -25.07
CA GLU A 148 -19.35 11.69 -25.94
C GLU A 148 -18.83 11.62 -27.38
N GLY A 149 -19.54 10.88 -28.23
CA GLY A 149 -19.24 10.76 -29.67
C GLY A 149 -18.82 9.35 -30.14
N GLU A 150 -18.63 8.39 -29.24
CA GLU A 150 -18.29 7.00 -29.59
C GLU A 150 -19.27 6.01 -28.93
N GLU A 151 -20.53 6.00 -29.40
CA GLU A 151 -21.58 5.11 -28.89
C GLU A 151 -21.14 3.63 -28.85
N GLU A 152 -20.31 3.20 -29.82
CA GLU A 152 -19.77 1.83 -29.88
C GLU A 152 -18.88 1.50 -28.68
N ARG A 153 -17.95 2.38 -28.26
CA ARG A 153 -17.06 2.13 -27.11
C ARG A 153 -17.81 2.11 -25.79
N LEU A 154 -18.81 2.98 -25.64
CA LEU A 154 -19.67 2.98 -24.45
C LEU A 154 -20.51 1.70 -24.37
N GLN A 155 -21.03 1.22 -25.52
CA GLN A 155 -21.71 -0.07 -25.59
C GLN A 155 -20.77 -1.22 -25.24
N GLU A 156 -19.55 -1.26 -25.78
CA GLU A 156 -18.52 -2.26 -25.44
C GLU A 156 -18.25 -2.32 -23.93
N PHE A 157 -18.06 -1.15 -23.30
CA PHE A 157 -17.87 -1.05 -21.86
C PHE A 157 -19.05 -1.64 -21.08
N TRP A 158 -20.29 -1.24 -21.41
CA TRP A 158 -21.48 -1.77 -20.73
C TRP A 158 -21.69 -3.26 -20.97
N HIS A 159 -21.36 -3.76 -22.16
CA HIS A 159 -21.39 -5.18 -22.46
C HIS A 159 -20.36 -5.97 -21.62
N ALA A 160 -19.12 -5.47 -21.51
CA ALA A 160 -18.09 -6.06 -20.67
C ALA A 160 -18.48 -6.02 -19.19
N PHE A 161 -19.00 -4.89 -18.70
CA PHE A 161 -19.47 -4.73 -17.32
C PHE A 161 -20.63 -5.68 -16.97
N LYS A 162 -21.61 -5.84 -17.87
CA LYS A 162 -22.70 -6.81 -17.70
C LYS A 162 -22.18 -8.25 -17.66
N ARG A 163 -21.21 -8.61 -18.51
CA ARG A 163 -20.55 -9.93 -18.47
C ARG A 163 -19.82 -10.15 -17.15
N ALA A 164 -19.00 -9.18 -16.74
CA ALA A 164 -18.17 -9.25 -15.54
C ALA A 164 -18.97 -9.38 -14.24
N THR A 165 -20.11 -8.69 -14.16
CA THR A 165 -20.99 -8.69 -12.97
C THR A 165 -22.09 -9.76 -13.01
N MET A 166 -22.08 -10.63 -14.03
CA MET A 166 -23.15 -11.61 -14.29
C MET A 166 -24.56 -10.97 -14.33
N GLY A 167 -24.67 -9.75 -14.83
CA GLY A 167 -25.94 -9.06 -15.02
C GLY A 167 -26.60 -8.49 -13.76
N ARG A 168 -25.85 -8.28 -12.66
CA ARG A 168 -26.39 -7.57 -11.48
C ARG A 168 -26.62 -6.08 -11.81
N GLU A 169 -27.88 -5.65 -11.83
CA GLU A 169 -28.25 -4.24 -11.96
C GLU A 169 -28.34 -3.59 -10.57
N GLU A 170 -27.50 -2.60 -10.29
CA GLU A 170 -27.51 -1.84 -9.04
C GLU A 170 -27.59 -0.33 -9.28
N LYS A 171 -28.14 0.40 -8.29
CA LYS A 171 -28.45 1.84 -8.39
C LYS A 171 -27.23 2.77 -8.28
N ARG A 172 -26.03 2.25 -7.94
CA ARG A 172 -24.80 3.04 -7.75
C ARG A 172 -23.64 2.41 -8.52
N THR A 173 -23.55 2.71 -9.80
CA THR A 173 -22.59 2.09 -10.73
C THR A 173 -21.14 2.49 -10.49
N THR A 174 -20.87 3.68 -9.93
CA THR A 174 -19.51 4.18 -9.67
C THR A 174 -18.82 3.49 -8.50
N ASP A 175 -19.51 3.36 -7.35
CA ASP A 175 -18.93 2.73 -6.15
C ASP A 175 -18.61 1.25 -6.41
N LEU A 176 -19.43 0.58 -7.23
CA LEU A 176 -19.17 -0.79 -7.67
C LEU A 176 -17.98 -0.88 -8.63
N LEU A 177 -17.84 0.08 -9.55
CA LEU A 177 -16.72 0.11 -10.48
C LEU A 177 -15.39 0.37 -9.76
N ASP A 178 -15.38 1.26 -8.76
CA ASP A 178 -14.24 1.49 -7.89
C ASP A 178 -13.80 0.19 -7.20
N ALA A 179 -14.71 -0.46 -6.47
CA ALA A 179 -14.42 -1.71 -5.77
C ALA A 179 -14.00 -2.82 -6.75
N PHE A 180 -14.62 -2.88 -7.93
CA PHE A 180 -14.31 -3.85 -8.96
C PHE A 180 -12.91 -3.66 -9.54
N ILE A 181 -12.52 -2.42 -9.86
CA ILE A 181 -11.16 -2.11 -10.34
C ILE A 181 -10.15 -2.43 -9.25
N GLU A 182 -10.39 -2.01 -8.00
CA GLU A 182 -9.49 -2.31 -6.88
C GLU A 182 -9.30 -3.83 -6.68
N GLU A 183 -10.35 -4.63 -6.84
CA GLU A 183 -10.29 -6.09 -6.70
C GLU A 183 -9.49 -6.76 -7.83
N HIS A 184 -9.63 -6.31 -9.08
CA HIS A 184 -9.15 -7.05 -10.26
C HIS A 184 -7.90 -6.45 -10.92
N GLN A 185 -7.65 -5.15 -10.79
CA GLN A 185 -6.56 -4.44 -11.47
C GLN A 185 -5.19 -5.04 -11.17
N SER A 186 -4.92 -5.39 -9.91
CA SER A 186 -3.62 -5.96 -9.51
C SER A 186 -3.33 -7.29 -10.23
N LEU A 187 -4.35 -8.15 -10.36
CA LEU A 187 -4.22 -9.44 -11.06
C LEU A 187 -4.11 -9.25 -12.58
N TYR A 188 -4.86 -8.31 -13.16
CA TYR A 188 -4.73 -7.95 -14.57
C TYR A 188 -3.32 -7.43 -14.92
N LEU A 189 -2.75 -6.58 -14.06
CA LEU A 189 -1.39 -6.05 -14.29
C LEU A 189 -0.31 -7.13 -14.18
N GLU A 190 -0.59 -8.24 -13.49
CA GLU A 190 0.29 -9.40 -13.43
C GLU A 190 0.16 -10.28 -14.67
N GLU A 191 -1.06 -10.51 -15.15
CA GLU A 191 -1.34 -11.32 -16.33
C GLU A 191 -2.41 -10.65 -17.21
N PRO A 192 -2.02 -9.82 -18.19
CA PRO A 192 -2.97 -9.13 -19.05
C PRO A 192 -3.47 -9.99 -20.23
N ASP A 193 -2.80 -11.11 -20.56
CA ASP A 193 -3.11 -11.92 -21.75
C ASP A 193 -4.53 -12.50 -21.68
N PRO A 194 -5.46 -12.10 -22.58
CA PRO A 194 -6.83 -12.61 -22.59
C PRO A 194 -6.90 -14.13 -22.73
N ALA A 195 -5.89 -14.79 -23.31
CA ALA A 195 -5.86 -16.25 -23.45
C ALA A 195 -5.76 -16.98 -22.10
N ARG A 196 -5.37 -16.28 -21.02
CA ARG A 196 -5.27 -16.82 -19.66
C ARG A 196 -6.55 -16.67 -18.85
N TRP A 197 -7.46 -15.79 -19.26
CA TRP A 197 -8.67 -15.45 -18.49
C TRP A 197 -9.88 -16.22 -19.00
N GLY A 198 -10.43 -17.12 -18.19
CA GLY A 198 -11.68 -17.83 -18.51
C GLY A 198 -11.64 -18.64 -19.81
N ASN A 199 -10.44 -19.03 -20.27
CA ASN A 199 -10.23 -19.81 -21.49
C ASN A 199 -10.21 -21.32 -21.17
N PRO A 200 -11.18 -22.11 -21.66
CA PRO A 200 -11.22 -23.56 -21.40
C PRO A 200 -9.96 -24.31 -21.87
N ALA A 201 -9.30 -23.87 -22.94
CA ALA A 201 -8.10 -24.55 -23.44
C ALA A 201 -6.88 -24.35 -22.52
N ALA A 202 -6.82 -23.22 -21.81
CA ALA A 202 -5.78 -22.96 -20.81
C ALA A 202 -6.04 -23.73 -19.50
N ILE A 203 -7.31 -23.84 -19.10
CA ILE A 203 -7.72 -24.53 -17.87
C ILE A 203 -7.63 -26.06 -18.07
N TRP A 204 -8.10 -26.57 -19.20
CA TRP A 204 -8.07 -27.99 -19.55
C TRP A 204 -7.29 -28.21 -20.86
N PRO A 205 -5.95 -28.33 -20.79
CA PRO A 205 -5.10 -28.53 -21.98
C PRO A 205 -5.42 -29.79 -22.77
N GLU A 206 -5.88 -30.84 -22.09
CA GLU A 206 -6.32 -32.11 -22.71
C GLU A 206 -7.75 -32.04 -23.28
N GLY A 207 -8.41 -30.88 -23.15
CA GLY A 207 -9.78 -30.64 -23.58
C GLY A 207 -10.76 -30.57 -22.41
N CYS A 208 -11.66 -29.58 -22.45
CA CYS A 208 -12.66 -29.39 -21.42
C CYS A 208 -13.60 -30.60 -21.34
N PRO A 209 -13.68 -31.30 -20.18
CA PRO A 209 -14.54 -32.48 -20.02
C PRO A 209 -16.01 -32.09 -19.92
N TRP A 210 -16.30 -30.82 -19.63
CA TRP A 210 -17.63 -30.25 -19.54
C TRP A 210 -17.98 -29.54 -20.84
N ARG A 211 -19.07 -29.91 -21.50
CA ARG A 211 -19.54 -29.23 -22.71
C ARG A 211 -21.04 -29.03 -22.63
N GLU A 212 -21.52 -28.11 -23.45
CA GLU A 212 -22.95 -27.94 -23.69
C GLU A 212 -23.52 -29.25 -24.24
N THR A 213 -24.42 -29.87 -23.47
CA THR A 213 -25.10 -31.11 -23.85
C THR A 213 -26.31 -30.85 -24.75
N GLY A 214 -26.77 -29.58 -24.85
CA GLY A 214 -28.00 -29.20 -25.53
C GLY A 214 -29.27 -29.67 -24.81
N ASP A 215 -29.15 -30.19 -23.59
CA ASP A 215 -30.25 -30.75 -22.83
C ASP A 215 -31.16 -29.65 -22.25
N ASP A 216 -32.46 -29.72 -22.55
CA ASP A 216 -33.47 -28.85 -21.95
C ASP A 216 -33.84 -29.38 -20.55
N PRO A 217 -33.66 -28.58 -19.47
CA PRO A 217 -34.03 -28.99 -18.11
C PRO A 217 -35.47 -29.49 -17.97
N ARG A 218 -36.43 -28.94 -18.73
CA ARG A 218 -37.82 -29.41 -18.72
C ARG A 218 -37.95 -30.81 -19.30
N GLN A 219 -37.22 -31.10 -20.38
CA GLN A 219 -37.23 -32.42 -21.01
C GLN A 219 -36.53 -33.45 -20.12
N LEU A 220 -35.42 -33.08 -19.49
CA LEU A 220 -34.76 -33.92 -18.49
C LEU A 220 -35.70 -34.23 -17.32
N ALA A 221 -36.41 -33.23 -16.79
CA ALA A 221 -37.38 -33.44 -15.71
C ALA A 221 -38.50 -34.41 -16.10
N ALA A 222 -39.04 -34.30 -17.32
CA ALA A 222 -40.03 -35.24 -17.84
C ALA A 222 -39.46 -36.66 -17.96
N ALA A 223 -38.28 -36.81 -18.56
CA ALA A 223 -37.62 -38.11 -18.73
C ALA A 223 -37.29 -38.78 -17.38
N PHE A 224 -36.81 -38.02 -16.39
CA PHE A 224 -36.64 -38.55 -15.04
C PHE A 224 -37.97 -38.98 -14.42
N SER A 225 -39.03 -38.20 -14.59
CA SER A 225 -40.36 -38.55 -14.07
C SER A 225 -40.85 -39.89 -14.62
N ASP A 226 -40.61 -40.15 -15.91
CA ASP A 226 -41.02 -41.38 -16.58
C ASP A 226 -40.16 -42.59 -16.18
N ALA A 227 -38.86 -42.40 -16.01
CA ALA A 227 -37.91 -43.47 -15.68
C ALA A 227 -37.90 -43.87 -14.19
N LEU A 228 -38.44 -43.02 -13.28
CA LEU A 228 -38.41 -43.27 -11.84
C LEU A 228 -39.39 -44.37 -11.41
N PRO A 229 -38.97 -45.36 -10.59
CA PRO A 229 -39.83 -46.46 -10.15
C PRO A 229 -40.73 -46.04 -8.97
N TRP A 230 -41.67 -45.12 -9.20
CA TRP A 230 -42.51 -44.48 -8.18
C TRP A 230 -43.20 -45.45 -7.21
N ALA A 231 -43.61 -46.63 -7.67
CA ALA A 231 -44.28 -47.63 -6.86
C ALA A 231 -43.37 -48.26 -5.76
N THR A 232 -42.05 -48.17 -5.93
CA THR A 232 -41.06 -48.76 -5.01
C THR A 232 -40.47 -47.73 -4.04
N LEU A 233 -40.67 -46.44 -4.29
CA LEU A 233 -40.14 -45.36 -3.48
C LEU A 233 -41.02 -45.11 -2.24
N SER A 234 -40.39 -44.83 -1.10
CA SER A 234 -41.12 -44.38 0.09
C SER A 234 -41.73 -42.99 -0.12
N ALA A 235 -42.82 -42.66 0.59
CA ALA A 235 -43.50 -41.37 0.46
C ALA A 235 -42.55 -40.16 0.60
N ALA A 236 -41.57 -40.24 1.52
CA ALA A 236 -40.57 -39.20 1.71
C ALA A 236 -39.59 -39.08 0.53
N GLN A 237 -39.14 -40.20 -0.04
CA GLN A 237 -38.29 -40.20 -1.23
C GLN A 237 -39.02 -39.64 -2.45
N SER A 238 -40.28 -40.04 -2.63
CA SER A 238 -41.13 -39.51 -3.69
C SER A 238 -41.32 -38.00 -3.56
N GLY A 239 -41.41 -37.48 -2.33
CA GLY A 239 -41.44 -36.04 -2.06
C GLY A 239 -40.15 -35.32 -2.48
N ASP A 240 -38.98 -35.83 -2.08
CA ASP A 240 -37.68 -35.24 -2.44
C ASP A 240 -37.45 -35.26 -3.97
N TRP A 241 -37.84 -36.34 -4.66
CA TRP A 241 -37.75 -36.42 -6.13
C TRP A 241 -38.71 -35.45 -6.83
N ARG A 242 -39.98 -35.35 -6.41
CA ARG A 242 -40.91 -34.38 -7.00
C ARG A 242 -40.41 -32.94 -6.85
N ALA A 243 -39.96 -32.56 -5.66
CA ALA A 243 -39.40 -31.24 -5.43
C ALA A 243 -38.18 -30.94 -6.32
N PHE A 244 -37.37 -31.96 -6.60
CA PHE A 244 -36.26 -31.87 -7.55
C PHE A 244 -36.74 -31.70 -9.00
N LEU A 245 -37.71 -32.50 -9.45
CA LEU A 245 -38.24 -32.44 -10.82
C LEU A 245 -38.96 -31.13 -11.09
N ASP A 246 -39.76 -30.64 -10.14
CA ASP A 246 -40.44 -29.35 -10.23
C ASP A 246 -39.40 -28.22 -10.36
N ALA A 247 -38.38 -28.22 -9.49
CA ALA A 247 -37.31 -27.23 -9.55
C ALA A 247 -36.50 -27.32 -10.84
N LEU A 248 -36.27 -28.52 -11.38
CA LEU A 248 -35.57 -28.72 -12.64
C LEU A 248 -36.40 -28.23 -13.84
N ALA A 249 -37.71 -28.49 -13.84
CA ALA A 249 -38.62 -28.04 -14.89
C ALA A 249 -38.87 -26.53 -14.88
N GLU A 250 -38.80 -25.89 -13.71
CA GLU A 250 -38.92 -24.45 -13.56
C GLU A 250 -37.64 -23.69 -13.89
N TRP A 251 -36.48 -24.33 -13.71
CA TRP A 251 -35.19 -23.70 -13.93
C TRP A 251 -34.99 -23.23 -15.37
N ARG A 252 -34.55 -21.97 -15.52
CA ARG A 252 -34.23 -21.33 -16.80
C ARG A 252 -32.75 -20.93 -16.79
N PRO A 253 -31.85 -21.75 -17.35
CA PRO A 253 -30.47 -21.34 -17.56
C PRO A 253 -30.41 -20.06 -18.43
N PRO A 254 -29.48 -19.13 -18.19
CA PRO A 254 -28.27 -19.25 -17.37
C PRO A 254 -28.44 -18.85 -15.88
N ALA A 255 -29.66 -18.78 -15.35
CA ALA A 255 -29.87 -18.47 -13.93
C ALA A 255 -29.15 -19.47 -13.00
N GLU A 256 -28.76 -19.03 -11.79
CA GLU A 256 -28.09 -19.88 -10.80
C GLU A 256 -28.83 -21.21 -10.57
N LEU A 257 -28.07 -22.30 -10.41
CA LEU A 257 -28.64 -23.62 -10.10
C LEU A 257 -29.48 -23.57 -8.81
N PRO A 258 -30.77 -23.95 -8.87
CA PRO A 258 -31.60 -24.05 -7.67
C PRO A 258 -30.96 -25.01 -6.67
N ALA A 259 -31.03 -24.68 -5.37
CA ALA A 259 -30.39 -25.49 -4.33
C ALA A 259 -30.84 -26.96 -4.34
N THR A 260 -32.10 -27.23 -4.71
CA THR A 260 -32.64 -28.59 -4.84
C THR A 260 -32.02 -29.34 -6.01
N VAL A 261 -31.92 -28.71 -7.19
CA VAL A 261 -31.27 -29.29 -8.39
C VAL A 261 -29.79 -29.52 -8.12
N ARG A 262 -29.11 -28.56 -7.51
CA ARG A 262 -27.68 -28.66 -7.14
C ARG A 262 -27.39 -29.88 -6.28
N LYS A 263 -28.23 -30.17 -5.27
CA LYS A 263 -28.06 -31.37 -4.43
C LYS A 263 -28.06 -32.67 -5.24
N PHE A 264 -28.89 -32.77 -6.27
CA PHE A 264 -28.93 -33.93 -7.14
C PHE A 264 -27.73 -33.95 -8.11
N VAL A 265 -27.38 -32.82 -8.70
CA VAL A 265 -26.17 -32.69 -9.53
C VAL A 265 -24.93 -33.17 -8.78
N VAL A 266 -24.71 -32.68 -7.55
CA VAL A 266 -23.58 -33.12 -6.70
C VAL A 266 -23.63 -34.62 -6.44
N LYS A 267 -24.79 -35.18 -6.09
CA LYS A 267 -24.95 -36.63 -5.88
C LYS A 267 -24.63 -37.46 -7.11
N PHE A 268 -25.00 -36.98 -8.31
CA PHE A 268 -24.68 -37.66 -9.55
C PHE A 268 -23.21 -37.50 -9.92
N LEU A 269 -22.61 -36.33 -9.65
CA LEU A 269 -21.17 -36.10 -9.86
C LEU A 269 -20.31 -37.06 -9.03
N GLU A 270 -20.69 -37.32 -7.77
CA GLU A 270 -19.99 -38.27 -6.89
C GLU A 270 -19.90 -39.70 -7.47
N VAL A 271 -20.82 -40.07 -8.37
CA VAL A 271 -20.88 -41.40 -8.99
C VAL A 271 -20.80 -41.36 -10.52
N LEU A 272 -20.29 -40.26 -11.11
CA LEU A 272 -20.32 -40.05 -12.57
C LEU A 272 -19.68 -41.20 -13.37
N ALA A 273 -18.55 -41.71 -12.91
CA ALA A 273 -17.86 -42.83 -13.55
C ALA A 273 -18.65 -44.15 -13.52
N ASP A 274 -19.56 -44.33 -12.56
CA ASP A 274 -20.45 -45.49 -12.46
C ASP A 274 -21.74 -45.26 -13.29
N LEU A 275 -22.21 -44.01 -13.35
CA LEU A 275 -23.31 -43.60 -14.24
C LEU A 275 -22.93 -43.86 -15.71
N ASP A 276 -21.72 -43.50 -16.11
CA ASP A 276 -21.21 -43.76 -17.47
C ASP A 276 -21.07 -45.26 -17.79
N ARG A 277 -20.93 -46.12 -16.77
CA ARG A 277 -20.95 -47.59 -16.92
C ARG A 277 -22.35 -48.19 -16.91
N GLY A 278 -23.40 -47.38 -16.72
CA GLY A 278 -24.79 -47.80 -16.70
C GLY A 278 -25.23 -48.53 -15.42
N SER A 279 -24.44 -48.45 -14.34
CA SER A 279 -24.74 -49.11 -13.07
C SER A 279 -24.19 -48.30 -11.90
N ALA A 280 -25.02 -47.45 -11.31
CA ALA A 280 -24.67 -46.62 -10.16
C ALA A 280 -25.66 -46.76 -9.00
N ARG A 281 -25.19 -46.45 -7.80
CA ARG A 281 -26.00 -46.45 -6.58
C ARG A 281 -25.93 -45.08 -5.91
N ILE A 282 -27.08 -44.48 -5.65
CA ILE A 282 -27.17 -43.18 -4.98
C ILE A 282 -27.94 -43.29 -3.66
N THR A 283 -27.80 -42.28 -2.80
CA THR A 283 -28.56 -42.19 -1.55
C THR A 283 -29.47 -40.97 -1.57
N VAL A 284 -30.78 -41.20 -1.64
CA VAL A 284 -31.83 -40.20 -1.42
C VAL A 284 -32.67 -40.71 -0.26
N ARG A 285 -32.38 -40.25 0.97
CA ARG A 285 -32.82 -40.81 2.26
C ARG A 285 -32.36 -42.25 2.51
N LYS A 286 -32.64 -43.17 1.59
CA LYS A 286 -32.18 -44.56 1.54
C LYS A 286 -31.36 -44.81 0.27
N ARG A 287 -30.55 -45.88 0.26
CA ARG A 287 -29.80 -46.31 -0.91
C ARG A 287 -30.75 -46.85 -1.98
N MET A 288 -30.52 -46.49 -3.25
CA MET A 288 -31.24 -47.02 -4.40
C MET A 288 -30.26 -47.29 -5.55
N ASP A 289 -30.44 -48.42 -6.22
CA ASP A 289 -29.74 -48.74 -7.47
C ASP A 289 -30.45 -48.05 -8.64
N LEU A 290 -29.68 -47.44 -9.52
CA LEU A 290 -30.19 -46.75 -10.70
C LEU A 290 -30.30 -47.72 -11.88
N THR A 291 -31.39 -47.63 -12.63
CA THR A 291 -31.51 -48.32 -13.92
C THR A 291 -30.54 -47.72 -14.94
N PRO A 292 -30.16 -48.44 -16.03
CA PRO A 292 -29.31 -47.87 -17.07
C PRO A 292 -29.84 -46.55 -17.66
N GLU A 293 -31.16 -46.42 -17.77
CA GLU A 293 -31.84 -45.19 -18.21
C GLU A 293 -31.67 -44.04 -17.20
N LEU A 294 -31.86 -44.30 -15.89
CA LEU A 294 -31.61 -43.29 -14.85
C LEU A 294 -30.12 -42.95 -14.73
N CYS A 295 -29.22 -43.89 -15.05
CA CYS A 295 -27.79 -43.64 -15.12
C CYS A 295 -27.45 -42.65 -16.23
N ASP A 296 -27.99 -42.84 -17.45
CA ASP A 296 -27.81 -41.90 -18.57
C ASP A 296 -28.35 -40.50 -18.22
N LEU A 297 -29.58 -40.43 -17.72
CA LEU A 297 -30.21 -39.16 -17.31
C LEU A 297 -29.41 -38.47 -16.20
N GLY A 298 -28.93 -39.23 -15.21
CA GLY A 298 -28.06 -38.74 -14.14
C GLY A 298 -26.75 -38.15 -14.66
N ALA A 299 -26.11 -38.84 -15.59
CA ALA A 299 -24.85 -38.41 -16.18
C ALA A 299 -25.02 -37.13 -17.02
N ARG A 300 -26.10 -37.07 -17.81
CA ARG A 300 -26.47 -35.88 -18.60
C ARG A 300 -26.78 -34.68 -17.71
N LEU A 301 -27.57 -34.87 -16.66
CA LEU A 301 -27.86 -33.81 -15.69
C LEU A 301 -26.61 -33.33 -14.96
N ALA A 302 -25.73 -34.24 -14.53
CA ALA A 302 -24.48 -33.88 -13.88
C ALA A 302 -23.63 -32.97 -14.78
N ARG A 303 -23.41 -33.39 -16.04
CA ARG A 303 -22.65 -32.60 -17.04
C ARG A 303 -23.31 -31.25 -17.33
N THR A 304 -24.62 -31.24 -17.53
CA THR A 304 -25.40 -30.01 -17.78
C THR A 304 -25.30 -29.06 -16.58
N GLY A 305 -25.47 -29.58 -15.36
CA GLY A 305 -25.39 -28.79 -14.14
C GLY A 305 -24.01 -28.17 -13.91
N VAL A 306 -22.93 -28.93 -14.15
CA VAL A 306 -21.56 -28.40 -14.07
C VAL A 306 -21.32 -27.34 -15.14
N TRP A 307 -21.68 -27.62 -16.40
CA TRP A 307 -21.49 -26.66 -17.49
C TRP A 307 -22.25 -25.35 -17.25
N MET A 308 -23.47 -25.39 -16.74
CA MET A 308 -24.25 -24.19 -16.42
C MET A 308 -23.69 -23.39 -15.24
N GLU A 309 -22.91 -24.01 -14.36
CA GLU A 309 -22.13 -23.31 -13.32
C GLU A 309 -20.84 -22.71 -13.90
N LEU A 310 -20.14 -23.43 -14.79
CA LEU A 310 -18.85 -23.01 -15.34
C LEU A 310 -18.97 -21.97 -16.46
N ALA A 311 -19.93 -22.12 -17.37
CA ALA A 311 -20.05 -21.26 -18.55
C ALA A 311 -20.22 -19.77 -18.21
N PRO A 312 -21.10 -19.36 -17.27
CA PRO A 312 -21.19 -17.97 -16.86
C PRO A 312 -19.88 -17.45 -16.25
N ARG A 313 -19.14 -18.28 -15.50
CA ARG A 313 -17.85 -17.90 -14.89
C ARG A 313 -16.74 -17.73 -15.93
N LEU A 314 -16.69 -18.59 -16.95
CA LEU A 314 -15.76 -18.46 -18.07
C LEU A 314 -16.02 -17.15 -18.85
N VAL A 315 -17.29 -16.81 -19.08
CA VAL A 315 -17.69 -15.56 -19.75
C VAL A 315 -17.42 -14.35 -18.87
N ALA A 316 -17.79 -14.40 -17.59
CA ALA A 316 -17.59 -13.31 -16.66
C ALA A 316 -16.10 -13.05 -16.41
N THR A 317 -15.26 -14.09 -16.30
CA THR A 317 -13.81 -13.93 -16.17
C THR A 317 -13.19 -13.23 -17.38
N ARG A 318 -13.64 -13.55 -18.59
CA ARG A 318 -13.24 -12.81 -19.81
C ARG A 318 -13.74 -11.37 -19.78
N GLY A 319 -14.99 -11.16 -19.35
CA GLY A 319 -15.55 -9.82 -19.17
C GLY A 319 -14.78 -8.96 -18.16
N ILE A 320 -14.23 -9.55 -17.09
CA ILE A 320 -13.33 -8.86 -16.16
C ILE A 320 -12.08 -8.38 -16.89
N GLN A 321 -11.39 -9.28 -17.60
CA GLN A 321 -10.17 -8.95 -18.34
C GLN A 321 -10.42 -7.83 -19.36
N GLU A 322 -11.48 -7.92 -20.14
CA GLU A 322 -11.86 -6.92 -21.15
C GLU A 322 -12.16 -5.56 -20.50
N LEU A 323 -12.93 -5.54 -19.41
CA LEU A 323 -13.30 -4.32 -18.71
C LEU A 323 -12.08 -3.62 -18.11
N ILE A 324 -11.19 -4.38 -17.44
CA ILE A 324 -9.96 -3.81 -16.88
C ILE A 324 -9.00 -3.37 -17.99
N THR A 325 -8.95 -4.05 -19.14
CA THR A 325 -8.18 -3.62 -20.32
C THR A 325 -8.59 -2.22 -20.78
N LEU A 326 -9.89 -1.96 -20.89
CA LEU A 326 -10.42 -0.66 -21.31
C LEU A 326 -10.03 0.44 -20.32
N PHE A 327 -10.21 0.17 -19.02
CA PHE A 327 -9.81 1.10 -17.96
C PHE A 327 -8.29 1.34 -17.95
N GLU A 328 -7.49 0.30 -18.05
CA GLU A 328 -6.03 0.37 -17.99
C GLU A 328 -5.41 1.11 -19.18
N ARG A 329 -6.08 1.11 -20.34
CA ARG A 329 -5.66 1.94 -21.47
C ARG A 329 -5.71 3.43 -21.11
N VAL A 330 -6.86 3.89 -20.63
CA VAL A 330 -7.04 5.29 -20.21
C VAL A 330 -6.09 5.62 -19.05
N TYR A 331 -6.05 4.78 -18.02
CA TYR A 331 -5.20 5.02 -16.85
C TYR A 331 -3.70 5.05 -17.20
N ARG A 332 -3.24 4.20 -18.13
CA ARG A 332 -1.85 4.21 -18.60
C ARG A 332 -1.51 5.54 -19.27
N ASP A 333 -2.36 6.01 -20.19
CA ASP A 333 -2.11 7.22 -20.96
C ASP A 333 -2.16 8.47 -20.08
N ASP A 334 -3.11 8.53 -19.16
CA ASP A 334 -3.36 9.72 -18.35
C ASP A 334 -2.50 9.83 -17.09
N VAL A 335 -2.02 8.69 -16.58
CA VAL A 335 -1.27 8.61 -15.32
C VAL A 335 0.15 8.11 -15.57
N ARG A 336 0.31 6.86 -16.01
CA ARG A 336 1.64 6.22 -16.04
C ARG A 336 2.58 6.80 -17.11
N SER A 337 2.06 7.14 -18.29
CA SER A 337 2.85 7.70 -19.40
C SER A 337 3.48 9.05 -19.05
N ARG A 338 2.81 9.82 -18.18
CA ARG A 338 3.23 11.11 -17.65
C ARG A 338 4.23 10.99 -16.50
N GLY A 339 4.63 9.77 -16.15
CA GLY A 339 5.57 9.49 -15.06
C GLY A 339 4.91 9.37 -13.68
N TRP A 340 3.59 9.42 -13.55
CA TRP A 340 2.93 9.21 -12.26
C TRP A 340 2.81 7.72 -11.95
N LEU A 341 3.58 7.25 -10.97
CA LEU A 341 3.74 5.84 -10.68
C LEU A 341 3.45 5.54 -9.21
N THR A 342 2.83 4.39 -8.95
CA THR A 342 2.75 3.80 -7.62
C THR A 342 4.00 2.98 -7.31
N ILE A 343 4.19 2.59 -6.04
CA ILE A 343 5.27 1.66 -5.65
C ILE A 343 5.16 0.33 -6.41
N GLY A 344 3.92 -0.15 -6.61
CA GLY A 344 3.66 -1.38 -7.38
C GLY A 344 4.09 -1.27 -8.84
N ASP A 345 3.91 -0.10 -9.46
CA ASP A 345 4.33 0.14 -10.84
C ASP A 345 5.86 0.06 -10.99
N MET A 346 6.61 0.59 -10.02
CA MET A 346 8.08 0.54 -10.05
C MET A 346 8.59 -0.91 -10.05
N THR A 347 8.02 -1.76 -9.20
CA THR A 347 8.38 -3.19 -9.17
C THR A 347 8.03 -3.87 -10.49
N ARG A 348 6.83 -3.60 -11.04
CA ARG A 348 6.37 -4.19 -12.31
C ARG A 348 7.29 -3.82 -13.47
N LEU A 349 7.62 -2.53 -13.62
CA LEU A 349 8.51 -2.04 -14.67
C LEU A 349 9.86 -2.78 -14.71
N LEU A 350 10.45 -3.04 -13.53
CA LEU A 350 11.73 -3.74 -13.42
C LEU A 350 11.60 -5.26 -13.56
N SER A 351 10.48 -5.86 -13.14
CA SER A 351 10.27 -7.31 -13.19
C SER A 351 10.08 -7.88 -14.59
N GLY A 352 9.73 -7.03 -15.57
CA GLY A 352 9.41 -7.45 -16.94
C GLY A 352 8.13 -8.27 -17.07
N VAL A 353 7.21 -8.19 -16.09
CA VAL A 353 5.93 -8.90 -16.08
C VAL A 353 4.83 -8.00 -16.70
N GLY A 354 4.11 -8.54 -17.69
CA GLY A 354 2.97 -7.91 -18.37
C GLY A 354 3.33 -6.85 -19.43
N GLU A 355 2.35 -6.50 -20.28
CA GLU A 355 2.45 -5.40 -21.28
C GLU A 355 2.74 -4.01 -20.67
N ALA A 356 2.72 -3.89 -19.34
CA ALA A 356 3.07 -2.68 -18.60
C ALA A 356 4.59 -2.51 -18.41
N SER A 357 5.42 -3.48 -18.82
CA SER A 357 6.85 -3.21 -18.98
C SER A 357 6.99 -2.29 -20.20
N GLY A 358 7.24 -1.00 -20.00
CA GLY A 358 7.55 -0.03 -21.08
C GLY A 358 8.84 -0.33 -21.86
N LEU A 359 9.27 -1.58 -21.84
CA LEU A 359 10.47 -2.14 -22.44
C LEU A 359 10.03 -3.24 -23.42
N GLU A 360 9.53 -2.83 -24.58
CA GLU A 360 9.56 -3.70 -25.78
C GLU A 360 11.00 -3.91 -26.27
N ASP A 361 11.94 -3.03 -25.88
CA ASP A 361 13.33 -3.08 -26.29
C ASP A 361 14.21 -3.86 -25.30
N GLU A 362 14.46 -5.13 -25.63
CA GLU A 362 15.34 -6.03 -24.89
C GLU A 362 16.78 -5.50 -24.78
N GLU A 363 17.23 -4.68 -25.73
CA GLU A 363 18.58 -4.11 -25.75
C GLU A 363 18.74 -3.01 -24.70
N LEU A 364 17.76 -2.12 -24.55
CA LEU A 364 17.76 -1.10 -23.48
C LEU A 364 17.75 -1.76 -22.10
N ARG A 365 17.01 -2.87 -21.94
CA ARG A 365 17.02 -3.65 -20.69
C ARG A 365 18.40 -4.23 -20.41
N ARG A 366 19.08 -4.82 -21.40
CA ARG A 366 20.46 -5.31 -21.25
C ARG A 366 21.43 -4.20 -20.85
N GLN A 367 21.32 -3.02 -21.46
CA GLN A 367 22.17 -1.87 -21.13
C GLN A 367 21.94 -1.37 -19.70
N MET A 368 20.68 -1.31 -19.25
CA MET A 368 20.35 -0.98 -17.86
C MET A 368 20.97 -1.99 -16.89
N THR A 369 20.76 -3.30 -17.13
CA THR A 369 21.31 -4.38 -16.29
C THR A 369 22.83 -4.34 -16.24
N TYR A 370 23.50 -4.14 -17.38
CA TYR A 370 24.97 -4.00 -17.44
C TYR A 370 25.48 -2.83 -16.59
N ARG A 371 24.81 -1.68 -16.63
CA ARG A 371 25.16 -0.51 -15.80
C ARG A 371 24.91 -0.75 -14.31
N LEU A 372 23.90 -1.54 -13.96
CA LEU A 372 23.59 -1.91 -12.57
C LEU A 372 24.56 -2.96 -12.02
N ASP A 373 24.96 -3.96 -12.82
CA ASP A 373 25.96 -4.98 -12.43
C ASP A 373 27.30 -4.33 -12.06
N GLY A 374 27.72 -3.33 -12.83
CA GLY A 374 28.95 -2.59 -12.56
C GLY A 374 28.97 -1.78 -11.27
N ALA A 375 27.85 -1.69 -10.52
CA ALA A 375 27.73 -0.89 -9.30
C ALA A 375 27.86 -1.68 -7.99
N PHE A 376 27.44 -2.96 -7.96
CA PHE A 376 27.32 -3.74 -6.72
C PHE A 376 27.97 -5.12 -6.83
N ASP A 377 28.87 -5.43 -5.89
CA ASP A 377 29.57 -6.73 -5.85
C ASP A 377 29.00 -7.67 -4.79
N HIS A 378 28.33 -7.12 -3.77
CA HIS A 378 27.82 -7.90 -2.64
C HIS A 378 26.35 -7.61 -2.34
N TRP A 379 25.51 -8.65 -2.45
CA TRP A 379 24.07 -8.57 -2.24
C TRP A 379 23.66 -9.25 -0.93
N LEU A 380 23.04 -8.48 -0.04
CA LEU A 380 22.56 -8.93 1.26
C LEU A 380 21.03 -8.75 1.35
N LEU A 381 20.27 -9.85 1.39
CA LEU A 381 18.81 -9.82 1.44
C LEU A 381 18.32 -10.29 2.82
N ASP A 382 17.55 -9.43 3.51
CA ASP A 382 16.86 -9.77 4.76
C ASP A 382 15.39 -10.07 4.53
N GLU A 383 14.78 -10.82 5.47
CA GLU A 383 13.40 -11.30 5.40
C GLU A 383 13.07 -11.92 4.02
N PHE A 384 13.99 -12.75 3.52
CA PHE A 384 13.94 -13.26 2.15
C PHE A 384 12.64 -14.00 1.80
N GLN A 385 11.97 -14.61 2.79
CA GLN A 385 10.67 -15.25 2.62
C GLN A 385 9.52 -14.30 2.25
N ASP A 386 9.64 -13.00 2.52
CA ASP A 386 8.63 -12.01 2.17
C ASP A 386 8.82 -11.46 0.74
N THR A 387 9.89 -11.87 0.07
CA THR A 387 10.16 -11.44 -1.31
C THR A 387 9.08 -12.02 -2.23
N SER A 388 8.42 -11.13 -2.99
CA SER A 388 7.46 -11.54 -4.02
C SER A 388 8.16 -12.06 -5.27
N HIS A 389 7.42 -12.80 -6.10
CA HIS A 389 7.95 -13.26 -7.38
C HIS A 389 8.43 -12.11 -8.28
N ALA A 390 7.65 -11.02 -8.36
CA ALA A 390 8.03 -9.84 -9.14
C ALA A 390 9.28 -9.13 -8.60
N GLN A 391 9.42 -9.01 -7.27
CA GLN A 391 10.63 -8.46 -6.64
C GLN A 391 11.86 -9.32 -6.94
N TRP A 392 11.75 -10.65 -6.85
CA TRP A 392 12.86 -11.54 -7.18
C TRP A 392 13.24 -11.42 -8.65
N ARG A 393 12.28 -11.49 -9.58
CA ARG A 393 12.56 -11.32 -11.02
C ARG A 393 13.29 -10.02 -11.34
N ALA A 394 12.93 -8.92 -10.67
CA ALA A 394 13.55 -7.62 -10.89
C ALA A 394 15.05 -7.58 -10.53
N ILE A 395 15.54 -8.50 -9.70
CA ILE A 395 16.96 -8.56 -9.29
C ILE A 395 17.66 -9.87 -9.63
N ALA A 396 16.93 -10.91 -10.05
CA ALA A 396 17.46 -12.26 -10.26
C ALA A 396 18.66 -12.25 -11.22
N GLY A 397 18.54 -11.57 -12.36
CA GLY A 397 19.65 -11.47 -13.32
C GLY A 397 20.90 -10.77 -12.77
N LEU A 398 20.77 -9.83 -11.83
CA LEU A 398 21.92 -9.19 -11.17
C LEU A 398 22.57 -10.13 -10.14
N VAL A 399 21.77 -10.98 -9.49
CA VAL A 399 22.26 -12.00 -8.56
C VAL A 399 22.94 -13.15 -9.33
N ASP A 400 22.43 -13.52 -10.51
CA ASP A 400 23.02 -14.53 -11.38
C ASP A 400 24.47 -14.17 -11.74
N GLU A 401 24.72 -12.92 -12.17
CA GLU A 401 26.07 -12.40 -12.48
C GLU A 401 27.02 -12.46 -11.26
N VAL A 402 26.50 -12.16 -10.06
CA VAL A 402 27.27 -12.23 -8.82
C VAL A 402 27.65 -13.66 -8.46
N ILE A 403 26.74 -14.63 -8.64
CA ILE A 403 26.97 -16.04 -8.33
C ILE A 403 27.92 -16.69 -9.34
N GLN A 404 27.94 -16.21 -10.58
CA GLN A 404 28.79 -16.74 -11.64
C GLN A 404 30.22 -16.16 -11.64
N ASP A 405 30.57 -15.26 -10.71
CA ASP A 405 31.92 -14.69 -10.60
C ASP A 405 32.98 -15.77 -10.34
N PRO A 406 33.84 -16.11 -11.32
CA PRO A 406 34.82 -17.20 -11.18
C PRO A 406 35.94 -16.87 -10.18
N GLU A 407 36.16 -15.58 -9.92
CA GLU A 407 37.19 -15.11 -8.99
C GLU A 407 36.74 -15.18 -7.52
N GLY A 408 35.43 -15.29 -7.28
CA GLY A 408 34.83 -15.31 -5.94
C GLY A 408 35.07 -14.03 -5.15
N ARG A 409 35.18 -12.90 -5.85
CA ARG A 409 35.28 -11.55 -5.30
C ARG A 409 33.89 -10.97 -4.99
N ARG A 410 32.86 -11.42 -5.69
CA ARG A 410 31.46 -11.05 -5.47
C ARG A 410 30.76 -12.05 -4.55
N SER A 411 29.66 -11.66 -3.91
CA SER A 411 28.93 -12.59 -3.04
C SER A 411 27.44 -12.30 -2.90
N PHE A 412 26.66 -13.37 -2.74
CA PHE A 412 25.24 -13.31 -2.45
C PHE A 412 24.97 -13.85 -1.04
N PHE A 413 24.18 -13.15 -0.25
CA PHE A 413 23.78 -13.54 1.08
C PHE A 413 22.29 -13.27 1.25
N ALA A 414 21.51 -14.28 1.62
CA ALA A 414 20.11 -14.12 1.94
C ALA A 414 19.78 -14.80 3.28
N VAL A 415 18.97 -14.14 4.11
CA VAL A 415 18.52 -14.67 5.39
C VAL A 415 17.01 -14.49 5.53
N GLY A 416 16.33 -15.50 6.09
CA GLY A 416 14.89 -15.46 6.26
C GLY A 416 14.35 -16.64 7.05
N ASP A 417 13.04 -16.64 7.26
CA ASP A 417 12.32 -17.73 7.91
C ASP A 417 10.99 -17.98 7.21
N THR A 418 10.91 -19.03 6.40
CA THR A 418 9.69 -19.41 5.66
C THR A 418 8.47 -19.57 6.57
N LYS A 419 8.68 -19.97 7.84
CA LYS A 419 7.63 -20.08 8.87
C LYS A 419 7.03 -18.72 9.28
N GLN A 420 7.66 -17.62 8.85
CA GLN A 420 7.20 -16.24 9.08
C GLN A 420 6.72 -15.56 7.78
N CYS A 421 6.36 -16.31 6.73
CA CYS A 421 5.81 -15.75 5.50
C CYS A 421 4.35 -15.28 5.72
N LEU A 422 4.15 -14.00 6.04
CA LEU A 422 2.83 -13.43 6.38
C LEU A 422 2.18 -12.64 5.23
N TYR A 423 2.91 -12.38 4.16
CA TYR A 423 2.50 -11.44 3.11
C TYR A 423 2.17 -12.13 1.78
N MET A 424 1.74 -13.41 1.81
CA MET A 424 1.34 -14.14 0.60
C MET A 424 0.19 -13.45 -0.16
N TRP A 425 -0.69 -12.75 0.55
CA TRP A 425 -1.73 -11.91 -0.07
C TRP A 425 -1.18 -10.70 -0.86
N ARG A 426 0.06 -10.25 -0.57
CA ARG A 426 0.84 -9.27 -1.33
C ARG A 426 1.77 -9.92 -2.37
N GLY A 427 1.68 -11.24 -2.54
CA GLY A 427 2.48 -11.99 -3.51
C GLY A 427 3.83 -12.47 -3.01
N SER A 428 4.11 -12.43 -1.69
CA SER A 428 5.28 -13.12 -1.12
C SER A 428 5.21 -14.61 -1.42
N ASP A 429 6.36 -15.21 -1.71
CA ASP A 429 6.46 -16.58 -2.18
C ASP A 429 7.32 -17.41 -1.21
N ASP A 430 6.68 -18.24 -0.39
CA ASP A 430 7.35 -19.10 0.57
C ASP A 430 8.18 -20.22 -0.10
N LYS A 431 7.84 -20.59 -1.34
CA LYS A 431 8.58 -21.57 -2.16
C LYS A 431 9.83 -20.96 -2.78
N LEU A 432 10.01 -19.64 -2.73
CA LEU A 432 11.18 -18.96 -3.30
C LEU A 432 12.50 -19.45 -2.69
N PHE A 433 12.52 -19.73 -1.38
CA PHE A 433 13.70 -20.28 -0.70
C PHE A 433 14.17 -21.58 -1.35
N ASP A 434 13.24 -22.51 -1.58
CA ASP A 434 13.51 -23.80 -2.18
C ASP A 434 13.90 -23.67 -3.67
N ARG A 435 13.25 -22.77 -4.41
CA ARG A 435 13.58 -22.53 -5.83
C ARG A 435 14.97 -21.96 -6.01
N VAL A 436 15.36 -20.98 -5.21
CA VAL A 436 16.69 -20.36 -5.24
C VAL A 436 17.77 -21.35 -4.80
N SER A 437 17.47 -22.13 -3.76
CA SER A 437 18.32 -23.25 -3.32
C SER A 437 18.54 -24.27 -4.45
N ALA A 438 17.48 -24.67 -5.15
CA ALA A 438 17.55 -25.62 -6.26
C ALA A 438 18.27 -25.05 -7.49
N ALA A 439 18.05 -23.77 -7.82
CA ALA A 439 18.63 -23.11 -8.99
C ALA A 439 20.16 -22.99 -8.90
N TYR A 440 20.69 -22.62 -7.73
CA TYR A 440 22.13 -22.39 -7.55
C TYR A 440 22.88 -23.61 -6.97
N GLY A 441 22.16 -24.57 -6.37
CA GLY A 441 22.72 -25.85 -5.93
C GLY A 441 23.98 -25.69 -5.08
N ALA A 442 25.08 -26.32 -5.53
CA ALA A 442 26.35 -26.34 -4.79
C ALA A 442 27.08 -24.98 -4.72
N ALA A 443 26.71 -24.00 -5.55
CA ALA A 443 27.27 -22.65 -5.48
C ALA A 443 26.78 -21.87 -4.25
N LEU A 444 25.67 -22.30 -3.63
CA LEU A 444 25.00 -21.61 -2.54
C LEU A 444 25.02 -22.46 -1.26
N GLU A 445 25.80 -22.02 -0.26
CA GLU A 445 25.87 -22.69 1.05
C GLU A 445 24.57 -22.47 1.83
N GLN A 446 23.94 -23.56 2.27
CA GLN A 446 22.70 -23.51 3.03
C GLN A 446 22.93 -23.80 4.50
N ARG A 447 22.44 -22.90 5.37
CA ARG A 447 22.55 -23.06 6.83
C ARG A 447 21.19 -22.93 7.50
N LYS A 448 20.91 -23.78 8.49
CA LYS A 448 19.70 -23.71 9.33
C LYS A 448 20.08 -23.27 10.73
N LEU A 449 19.38 -22.26 11.27
CA LEU A 449 19.54 -21.81 12.66
C LEU A 449 18.25 -22.07 13.45
N SER A 450 18.38 -22.70 14.62
CA SER A 450 17.25 -23.04 15.51
C SER A 450 17.46 -22.65 16.98
N GLU A 451 18.64 -22.18 17.35
CA GLU A 451 18.92 -21.68 18.70
C GLU A 451 18.44 -20.23 18.87
N SER A 452 17.45 -20.02 19.74
CA SER A 452 16.85 -18.73 20.01
C SER A 452 17.56 -17.97 21.13
N TYR A 453 18.03 -16.77 20.81
CA TYR A 453 18.58 -15.78 21.74
C TYR A 453 17.50 -14.80 22.25
N ARG A 454 16.23 -15.10 21.97
CA ARG A 454 15.07 -14.27 22.34
C ARG A 454 14.25 -14.87 23.47
N SER A 455 13.87 -16.14 23.33
CA SER A 455 12.80 -16.76 24.11
C SER A 455 13.32 -17.80 25.09
N THR A 456 12.73 -17.85 26.28
CA THR A 456 13.02 -18.84 27.33
C THR A 456 12.44 -20.22 27.01
N GLY A 457 12.93 -21.24 27.72
CA GLY A 457 12.54 -22.64 27.51
C GLY A 457 11.03 -22.87 27.53
N PRO A 458 10.29 -22.35 28.54
CA PRO A 458 8.83 -22.53 28.61
C PRO A 458 8.08 -21.97 27.39
N VAL A 459 8.44 -20.77 26.92
CA VAL A 459 7.84 -20.19 25.71
C VAL A 459 8.07 -21.10 24.49
N LEU A 460 9.31 -21.58 24.32
CA LEU A 460 9.65 -22.47 23.22
C LEU A 460 9.02 -23.85 23.34
N ALA A 461 8.74 -24.34 24.55
CA ALA A 461 8.05 -25.61 24.77
C ALA A 461 6.62 -25.57 24.21
N MET A 462 5.88 -24.47 24.45
CA MET A 462 4.56 -24.30 23.87
C MET A 462 4.63 -24.19 22.33
N VAL A 463 5.58 -23.40 21.81
CA VAL A 463 5.80 -23.25 20.37
C VAL A 463 6.12 -24.61 19.72
N ASN A 464 7.08 -25.36 20.27
CA ASN A 464 7.44 -26.67 19.76
C ASN A 464 6.30 -27.69 19.89
N GLY A 465 5.52 -27.64 20.98
CA GLY A 465 4.36 -28.49 21.18
C GLY A 465 3.28 -28.29 20.12
N VAL A 466 3.06 -27.04 19.68
CA VAL A 466 2.06 -26.73 18.64
C VAL A 466 2.59 -27.06 17.24
N PHE A 467 3.76 -26.54 16.88
CA PHE A 467 4.25 -26.57 15.50
C PHE A 467 5.08 -27.81 15.15
N GLY A 468 5.54 -28.56 16.15
CA GLY A 468 6.16 -29.87 15.98
C GLY A 468 5.14 -31.02 15.86
N ALA A 469 3.86 -30.78 16.16
CA ALA A 469 2.80 -31.78 16.13
C ALA A 469 2.29 -32.05 14.69
N SER A 470 3.11 -32.68 13.84
CA SER A 470 2.78 -32.93 12.43
C SER A 470 1.43 -33.63 12.22
N ALA A 471 1.03 -34.55 13.10
CA ALA A 471 -0.26 -35.23 13.01
C ALA A 471 -1.45 -34.28 13.27
N ALA A 472 -1.31 -33.36 14.23
CA ALA A 472 -2.32 -32.34 14.50
C ALA A 472 -2.43 -31.34 13.33
N ILE A 473 -1.30 -30.95 12.75
CA ILE A 473 -1.27 -30.11 11.55
C ILE A 473 -1.93 -30.82 10.37
N ALA A 474 -1.67 -32.11 10.16
CA ALA A 474 -2.30 -32.89 9.09
C ALA A 474 -3.82 -32.98 9.25
N GLU A 475 -4.31 -33.22 10.47
CA GLU A 475 -5.75 -33.27 10.75
C GLU A 475 -6.43 -31.91 10.47
N VAL A 476 -5.85 -30.80 10.95
CA VAL A 476 -6.48 -29.48 10.89
C VAL A 476 -6.23 -28.79 9.54
N CYS A 477 -5.01 -28.81 9.03
CA CYS A 477 -4.56 -28.06 7.86
C CYS A 477 -4.48 -28.91 6.58
N GLY A 478 -4.35 -30.23 6.70
CA GLY A 478 -4.24 -31.17 5.58
C GLY A 478 -2.83 -31.77 5.45
N GLU A 479 -2.75 -32.96 4.84
CA GLU A 479 -1.51 -33.74 4.71
C GLU A 479 -0.40 -32.99 3.95
N GLU A 480 -0.76 -32.31 2.86
CA GLU A 480 0.22 -31.57 2.06
C GLU A 480 0.84 -30.40 2.84
N VAL A 481 0.02 -29.66 3.60
CA VAL A 481 0.48 -28.56 4.45
C VAL A 481 1.37 -29.09 5.57
N ALA A 482 1.00 -30.22 6.18
CA ALA A 482 1.83 -30.87 7.21
C ALA A 482 3.18 -31.34 6.66
N ALA A 483 3.20 -31.92 5.46
CA ALA A 483 4.44 -32.33 4.79
C ALA A 483 5.31 -31.11 4.44
N ARG A 484 4.72 -30.03 3.89
CA ARG A 484 5.39 -28.75 3.60
C ARG A 484 6.01 -28.16 4.87
N TRP A 485 5.23 -28.05 5.96
CA TRP A 485 5.67 -27.51 7.24
C TRP A 485 6.79 -28.35 7.87
N SER A 486 6.66 -29.67 7.84
CA SER A 486 7.64 -30.59 8.44
C SER A 486 9.02 -30.51 7.79
N ARG A 487 9.12 -30.20 6.48
CA ARG A 487 10.41 -30.02 5.78
C ARG A 487 11.19 -28.80 6.29
N MET A 488 10.48 -27.75 6.70
CA MET A 488 11.06 -26.50 7.21
C MET A 488 11.11 -26.41 8.74
N TRP A 489 10.43 -27.31 9.45
CA TRP A 489 10.40 -27.33 10.91
C TRP A 489 11.71 -27.82 11.51
N THR A 490 12.12 -27.19 12.59
CA THR A 490 13.22 -27.65 13.45
C THR A 490 12.94 -27.13 14.84
N ASP A 491 12.95 -28.02 15.83
CA ASP A 491 12.68 -27.66 17.22
C ASP A 491 13.56 -26.51 17.68
N HIS A 492 12.91 -25.51 18.26
CA HIS A 492 13.58 -24.33 18.78
C HIS A 492 14.15 -24.62 20.15
N ARG A 493 15.39 -24.16 20.37
CA ARG A 493 16.09 -24.34 21.65
C ARG A 493 16.51 -22.98 22.16
N SER A 494 16.34 -22.71 23.45
CA SER A 494 16.88 -21.48 24.03
C SER A 494 18.40 -21.54 24.05
N ALA A 495 19.04 -20.42 23.68
CA ALA A 495 20.46 -20.26 23.86
C ALA A 495 20.86 -20.48 25.32
N ALA A 496 22.08 -20.97 25.56
CA ALA A 496 22.55 -21.30 26.91
C ALA A 496 22.40 -20.15 27.92
N THR A 497 22.52 -18.89 27.48
CA THR A 497 22.36 -17.69 28.33
C THR A 497 20.90 -17.44 28.77
N LEU A 498 19.92 -18.00 28.07
CA LEU A 498 18.49 -17.88 28.37
C LEU A 498 17.90 -19.14 28.99
N ALA A 499 18.51 -20.31 28.76
CA ALA A 499 18.02 -21.59 29.26
C ALA A 499 17.85 -21.60 30.79
N ALA A 500 18.66 -20.83 31.52
CA ALA A 500 18.60 -20.71 32.97
C ALA A 500 17.63 -19.62 33.49
N LYS A 501 17.01 -18.81 32.61
CA LYS A 501 16.09 -17.75 33.02
C LYS A 501 14.67 -18.29 33.26
N PRO A 502 13.95 -17.79 34.28
CA PRO A 502 12.56 -18.18 34.51
C PRO A 502 11.69 -17.73 33.33
N GLY A 503 10.74 -18.59 32.98
CA GLY A 503 9.78 -18.39 31.90
C GLY A 503 8.44 -19.01 32.27
N TYR A 504 7.38 -18.58 31.60
CA TYR A 504 6.07 -19.19 31.76
C TYR A 504 5.28 -19.16 30.46
N SER A 505 4.56 -20.23 30.18
CA SER A 505 3.57 -20.24 29.12
C SER A 505 2.34 -20.98 29.57
N CYS A 506 1.16 -20.45 29.26
CA CYS A 506 -0.09 -21.13 29.57
C CYS A 506 -1.20 -20.87 28.56
N TRP A 507 -2.10 -21.82 28.48
CA TRP A 507 -3.33 -21.75 27.73
C TRP A 507 -4.51 -21.74 28.71
N LEU A 508 -5.22 -20.61 28.75
CA LEU A 508 -6.36 -20.36 29.61
C LEU A 508 -7.66 -20.49 28.82
N LEU A 509 -8.63 -21.19 29.40
CA LEU A 509 -9.96 -21.34 28.84
C LEU A 509 -10.86 -20.20 29.34
N SER A 510 -11.56 -19.56 28.39
CA SER A 510 -12.53 -18.48 28.63
C SER A 510 -13.85 -18.78 27.93
N GLY A 511 -14.82 -17.86 28.05
CA GLY A 511 -16.08 -17.93 27.32
C GLY A 511 -15.89 -17.87 25.80
N SER A 512 -16.83 -18.43 25.04
CA SER A 512 -16.83 -18.37 23.58
C SER A 512 -17.05 -16.96 23.03
N ASP A 513 -17.74 -16.11 23.79
CA ASP A 513 -18.06 -14.75 23.39
C ASP A 513 -16.92 -13.78 23.76
N ASP A 514 -16.86 -12.64 23.06
CA ASP A 514 -15.84 -11.61 23.26
C ASP A 514 -15.80 -11.06 24.69
N GLU A 515 -16.97 -10.81 25.29
CA GLU A 515 -17.08 -10.10 26.57
C GLU A 515 -16.43 -10.86 27.75
N PRO A 516 -16.73 -12.15 27.99
CA PRO A 516 -16.00 -12.97 28.97
C PRO A 516 -14.49 -12.94 28.78
N ARG A 517 -14.04 -12.93 27.52
CA ARG A 517 -12.63 -13.00 27.17
C ARG A 517 -11.89 -11.69 27.41
N ARG A 518 -12.50 -10.56 27.06
CA ARG A 518 -11.98 -9.22 27.37
C ARG A 518 -11.85 -9.04 28.88
N ARG A 519 -12.83 -9.52 29.65
CA ARG A 519 -12.76 -9.54 31.13
C ARG A 519 -11.61 -10.40 31.63
N ASP A 520 -11.41 -11.59 31.08
CA ASP A 520 -10.34 -12.50 31.52
C ASP A 520 -8.95 -11.98 31.14
N LEU A 521 -8.82 -11.33 29.98
CA LEU A 521 -7.62 -10.58 29.60
C LEU A 521 -7.32 -9.46 30.60
N LEU A 522 -8.33 -8.66 30.97
CA LEU A 522 -8.17 -7.59 31.95
C LEU A 522 -7.69 -8.14 33.30
N ARG A 523 -8.33 -9.22 33.79
CA ARG A 523 -7.92 -9.90 35.04
C ARG A 523 -6.49 -10.41 34.96
N LEU A 524 -6.08 -10.96 33.81
CA LEU A 524 -4.73 -11.46 33.59
C LEU A 524 -3.70 -10.32 33.60
N LEU A 525 -3.97 -9.22 32.89
CA LEU A 525 -3.10 -8.03 32.86
C LEU A 525 -2.93 -7.40 34.25
N GLN A 526 -4.04 -7.29 35.00
CA GLN A 526 -4.01 -6.77 36.38
C GLN A 526 -3.27 -7.70 37.35
N GLY A 527 -3.43 -9.02 37.21
CA GLY A 527 -2.76 -10.00 38.06
C GLY A 527 -1.25 -10.10 37.79
N LEU A 528 -0.86 -10.05 36.51
CA LEU A 528 0.56 -10.07 36.13
C LEU A 528 1.26 -8.75 36.48
N ASP A 529 0.55 -7.63 36.33
CA ASP A 529 1.06 -6.26 36.51
C ASP A 529 2.44 -6.05 35.85
N PRO A 530 2.57 -6.30 34.54
CA PRO A 530 3.88 -6.27 33.87
C PRO A 530 4.51 -4.88 33.86
N LEU A 531 3.69 -3.83 33.75
CA LEU A 531 4.17 -2.46 33.59
C LEU A 531 4.85 -1.95 34.87
N SER A 532 4.28 -2.20 36.05
CA SER A 532 4.91 -1.82 37.33
C SER A 532 6.24 -2.55 37.57
N ARG A 533 6.41 -3.72 36.96
CA ARG A 533 7.61 -4.56 37.02
C ARG A 533 8.65 -4.23 35.94
N GLY A 534 8.42 -3.20 35.14
CA GLY A 534 9.32 -2.80 34.05
C GLY A 534 9.37 -3.81 32.88
N LEU A 535 8.33 -4.63 32.73
CA LEU A 535 8.19 -5.60 31.66
C LEU A 535 7.36 -5.04 30.52
N SER A 536 7.83 -5.30 29.30
CA SER A 536 7.10 -4.99 28.08
C SER A 536 6.02 -6.05 27.82
N VAL A 537 4.81 -5.63 27.43
CA VAL A 537 3.70 -6.55 27.15
C VAL A 537 2.98 -6.15 25.86
N ALA A 538 2.67 -7.17 25.04
CA ALA A 538 1.82 -7.01 23.87
C ALA A 538 0.61 -7.93 23.91
N VAL A 539 -0.51 -7.42 23.40
CA VAL A 539 -1.74 -8.17 23.14
C VAL A 539 -1.95 -8.20 21.63
N LEU A 540 -1.92 -9.41 21.05
CA LEU A 540 -1.97 -9.58 19.60
C LEU A 540 -3.35 -10.06 19.15
N THR A 541 -3.96 -9.32 18.22
CA THR A 541 -5.27 -9.65 17.61
C THR A 541 -5.12 -10.05 16.14
N GLN A 542 -6.18 -10.60 15.55
CA GLN A 542 -6.20 -10.93 14.11
C GLN A 542 -6.48 -9.68 13.27
N THR A 543 -7.44 -8.83 13.65
CA THR A 543 -7.83 -7.65 12.88
C THR A 543 -7.55 -6.32 13.59
N ASN A 544 -7.45 -5.24 12.80
CA ASN A 544 -7.31 -3.88 13.35
C ASN A 544 -8.59 -3.43 14.07
N ALA A 545 -9.76 -3.94 13.66
CA ALA A 545 -11.04 -3.61 14.30
C ALA A 545 -11.08 -4.20 15.72
N ASP A 546 -10.65 -5.44 15.89
CA ASP A 546 -10.57 -6.10 17.19
C ASP A 546 -9.54 -5.40 18.09
N ALA A 547 -8.39 -4.99 17.54
CA ALA A 547 -7.39 -4.22 18.26
C ALA A 547 -7.97 -2.88 18.77
N ALA A 548 -8.69 -2.14 17.91
CA ALA A 548 -9.31 -0.87 18.27
C ALA A 548 -10.38 -1.04 19.36
N ALA A 549 -11.29 -2.00 19.19
CA ALA A 549 -12.33 -2.31 20.17
C ALA A 549 -11.73 -2.71 21.54
N LEU A 550 -10.62 -3.44 21.53
CA LEU A 550 -9.92 -3.86 22.73
C LEU A 550 -9.22 -2.69 23.45
N VAL A 551 -8.60 -1.78 22.69
CA VAL A 551 -8.01 -0.55 23.22
C VAL A 551 -9.07 0.30 23.89
N ASP A 552 -10.22 0.50 23.23
CA ASP A 552 -11.33 1.28 23.80
C ASP A 552 -11.82 0.65 25.11
N TYR A 553 -11.98 -0.67 25.14
CA TYR A 553 -12.35 -1.40 26.35
C TYR A 553 -11.33 -1.23 27.47
N LEU A 554 -10.04 -1.53 27.24
CA LEU A 554 -9.02 -1.46 28.30
C LEU A 554 -8.77 -0.03 28.80
N ARG A 555 -8.84 0.98 27.93
CA ARG A 555 -8.78 2.40 28.32
C ARG A 555 -9.96 2.79 29.20
N SER A 556 -11.17 2.31 28.90
CA SER A 556 -12.36 2.55 29.74
C SER A 556 -12.20 2.00 31.17
N GLN A 557 -11.33 1.00 31.34
CA GLN A 557 -11.02 0.37 32.63
C GLN A 557 -9.77 0.98 33.32
N GLY A 558 -9.19 2.04 32.74
CA GLY A 558 -8.04 2.74 33.31
C GLY A 558 -6.67 2.09 33.06
N LEU A 559 -6.57 1.09 32.17
CA LEU A 559 -5.27 0.53 31.79
C LEU A 559 -4.59 1.37 30.69
N PRO A 560 -3.32 1.77 30.87
CA PRO A 560 -2.59 2.48 29.84
C PRO A 560 -2.25 1.53 28.69
N CYS A 561 -2.85 1.76 27.53
CA CYS A 561 -2.57 0.99 26.32
C CYS A 561 -2.50 1.87 25.07
N SER A 562 -1.66 1.44 24.14
CA SER A 562 -1.46 2.05 22.82
C SER A 562 -1.95 1.12 21.72
N LEU A 563 -2.49 1.72 20.66
CA LEU A 563 -2.82 0.99 19.45
C LEU A 563 -1.62 1.16 18.52
N ALA A 564 -0.78 0.13 18.36
CA ALA A 564 0.29 0.18 17.36
C ALA A 564 -0.30 -0.06 15.96
N ALA A 565 -1.18 0.84 15.54
CA ALA A 565 -1.76 0.91 14.21
C ALA A 565 -1.50 2.29 13.60
N GLU A 566 -1.85 2.43 12.32
CA GLU A 566 -2.08 3.76 11.76
C GLU A 566 -3.23 4.39 12.54
N VAL A 567 -2.87 5.30 13.43
CA VAL A 567 -3.82 6.19 14.06
C VAL A 567 -4.09 7.31 13.07
N ARG A 568 -5.34 7.74 13.03
CA ARG A 568 -5.74 8.89 12.22
C ARG A 568 -6.03 10.02 13.19
N PRO A 569 -5.04 10.90 13.48
CA PRO A 569 -5.21 11.93 14.49
C PRO A 569 -6.43 12.80 14.24
N GLY A 570 -6.81 13.00 12.97
CA GLY A 570 -8.03 13.73 12.58
C GLY A 570 -9.34 13.05 12.99
N ARG A 571 -9.35 11.74 13.26
CA ARG A 571 -10.56 10.92 13.36
C ARG A 571 -10.66 10.05 14.62
N ASP A 572 -9.56 9.82 15.32
CA ASP A 572 -9.49 8.81 16.38
C ASP A 572 -9.82 9.34 17.79
N ASN A 573 -10.12 10.63 17.91
CA ASN A 573 -10.63 11.21 19.14
C ASN A 573 -11.74 12.24 18.89
N ALA A 574 -12.55 12.49 19.92
CA ALA A 574 -13.69 13.40 19.81
C ALA A 574 -13.25 14.85 19.49
N ALA A 575 -12.11 15.30 20.01
CA ALA A 575 -11.61 16.66 19.81
C ALA A 575 -11.22 16.94 18.35
N SER A 576 -10.63 15.97 17.67
CA SER A 576 -10.24 16.06 16.27
C SER A 576 -11.43 15.86 15.33
N VAL A 577 -12.38 14.99 15.67
CA VAL A 577 -13.63 14.89 14.90
C VAL A 577 -14.40 16.22 14.95
N ALA A 578 -14.40 16.88 16.11
CA ALA A 578 -14.96 18.22 16.25
C ALA A 578 -14.13 19.28 15.49
N LEU A 579 -12.79 19.23 15.50
CA LEU A 579 -11.93 20.06 14.64
C LEU A 579 -12.31 19.93 13.16
N ARG A 580 -12.55 18.70 12.68
CA ARG A 580 -12.99 18.47 11.30
C ARG A 580 -14.33 19.14 11.00
N SER A 581 -15.30 19.03 11.91
CA SER A 581 -16.56 19.76 11.74
C SER A 581 -16.37 21.28 11.78
N TYR A 582 -15.45 21.78 12.63
CA TYR A 582 -15.08 23.20 12.70
C TYR A 582 -14.54 23.69 11.35
N LEU A 583 -13.62 22.95 10.74
CA LEU A 583 -13.05 23.25 9.42
C LEU A 583 -14.10 23.10 8.30
N ARG A 584 -14.95 22.07 8.34
CA ARG A 584 -16.00 21.86 7.32
C ARG A 584 -17.05 22.97 7.34
N VAL A 585 -17.47 23.47 8.50
CA VAL A 585 -18.36 24.65 8.57
C VAL A 585 -17.65 25.89 8.03
N ALA A 586 -16.33 26.00 8.24
CA ALA A 586 -15.57 27.13 7.72
C ALA A 586 -15.42 27.13 6.19
N ALA A 587 -15.25 25.97 5.57
CA ALA A 587 -15.26 25.82 4.12
C ALA A 587 -16.71 25.92 3.56
N HIS A 588 -17.65 25.24 4.20
CA HIS A 588 -19.03 25.07 3.76
C HIS A 588 -20.02 25.50 4.86
N PRO A 589 -20.31 26.80 5.02
CA PRO A 589 -21.22 27.28 6.07
C PRO A 589 -22.66 26.74 5.95
N GLY A 590 -23.03 26.20 4.78
CA GLY A 590 -24.29 25.50 4.57
C GLY A 590 -24.35 24.05 5.09
N ASP A 591 -23.24 23.48 5.56
CA ASP A 591 -23.21 22.11 6.11
C ASP A 591 -23.90 22.06 7.48
N ARG A 592 -25.21 21.80 7.44
CA ARG A 592 -26.06 21.70 8.64
C ARG A 592 -25.63 20.55 9.56
N LEU A 593 -25.08 19.46 9.02
CA LEU A 593 -24.66 18.31 9.80
C LEU A 593 -23.42 18.66 10.62
N ALA A 594 -22.41 19.25 10.00
CA ALA A 594 -21.19 19.68 10.68
C ALA A 594 -21.47 20.73 11.76
N TRP A 595 -22.33 21.72 11.47
CA TRP A 595 -22.73 22.72 12.46
C TRP A 595 -23.50 22.12 13.64
N THR A 596 -24.46 21.22 13.36
CA THR A 596 -25.21 20.53 14.43
C THR A 596 -24.29 19.68 15.28
N HIS A 597 -23.32 18.98 14.67
CA HIS A 597 -22.32 18.22 15.40
C HIS A 597 -21.50 19.10 16.37
N LEU A 598 -21.00 20.26 15.93
CA LEU A 598 -20.30 21.21 16.81
C LEU A 598 -21.14 21.66 18.00
N ARG A 599 -22.44 21.91 17.79
CA ARG A 599 -23.38 22.30 18.85
C ARG A 599 -23.64 21.20 19.87
N MET A 600 -23.46 19.93 19.49
CA MET A 600 -23.55 18.79 20.41
C MET A 600 -22.28 18.56 21.23
N THR A 601 -21.17 19.25 20.92
CA THR A 601 -19.93 19.16 21.71
C THR A 601 -20.00 20.06 22.94
N PRO A 602 -19.18 19.80 23.98
CA PRO A 602 -19.07 20.68 25.15
C PRO A 602 -18.67 22.14 24.81
N ALA A 603 -18.04 22.36 23.65
CA ALA A 603 -17.67 23.68 23.16
C ALA A 603 -18.80 24.41 22.41
N GLY A 604 -19.97 23.76 22.22
CA GLY A 604 -21.06 24.27 21.38
C GLY A 604 -21.56 25.66 21.78
N GLU A 605 -21.81 25.88 23.08
CA GLU A 605 -22.27 27.19 23.59
C GLU A 605 -21.22 28.29 23.37
N GLU A 606 -19.94 27.98 23.59
CA GLU A 606 -18.84 28.91 23.37
C GLU A 606 -18.69 29.27 21.88
N LEU A 607 -18.81 28.28 20.99
CA LEU A 607 -18.76 28.48 19.54
C LEU A 607 -19.92 29.37 19.08
N GLU A 608 -21.13 29.13 19.58
CA GLU A 608 -22.33 29.90 19.23
C GLU A 608 -22.20 31.35 19.72
N ARG A 609 -21.67 31.56 20.93
CA ARG A 609 -21.37 32.88 21.50
C ARG A 609 -20.26 33.64 20.75
N ARG A 610 -19.16 32.96 20.41
CA ARG A 610 -17.96 33.54 19.79
C ARG A 610 -18.18 33.88 18.32
N HIS A 611 -18.85 32.98 17.60
CA HIS A 611 -18.95 33.06 16.14
C HIS A 611 -20.31 33.53 15.64
N ARG A 612 -21.35 33.54 16.48
CA ARG A 612 -22.72 34.00 16.12
C ARG A 612 -23.30 33.26 14.91
N GLY A 613 -23.10 31.94 14.85
CA GLY A 613 -23.59 31.08 13.78
C GLY A 613 -22.51 30.60 12.80
N PRO A 614 -22.89 29.75 11.83
CA PRO A 614 -21.95 29.12 10.91
C PRO A 614 -21.28 30.11 9.95
N GLU A 615 -21.99 31.16 9.51
CA GLU A 615 -21.42 32.19 8.63
C GLU A 615 -20.32 32.99 9.33
N GLY A 616 -20.55 33.39 10.58
CA GLY A 616 -19.58 34.14 11.36
C GLY A 616 -18.38 33.28 11.79
N LEU A 617 -18.58 31.97 11.99
CA LEU A 617 -17.49 31.01 12.17
C LEU A 617 -16.63 30.97 10.91
N ALA A 618 -17.26 30.78 9.75
CA ALA A 618 -16.56 30.67 8.48
C ALA A 618 -15.76 31.94 8.14
N GLU A 619 -16.33 33.12 8.39
CA GLU A 619 -15.62 34.39 8.19
C GLU A 619 -14.39 34.52 9.11
N GLN A 620 -14.52 34.19 10.41
CA GLN A 620 -13.43 34.30 11.37
C GLN A 620 -12.32 33.27 11.11
N VAL A 621 -12.69 32.02 10.81
CA VAL A 621 -11.73 30.95 10.52
C VAL A 621 -10.96 31.23 9.23
N ARG A 622 -11.62 31.67 8.16
CA ARG A 622 -10.92 32.04 6.90
C ARG A 622 -9.97 33.23 7.11
N ARG A 623 -10.38 34.24 7.88
CA ARG A 623 -9.46 35.33 8.27
C ARG A 623 -8.25 34.81 9.05
N ARG A 624 -8.47 33.86 9.96
CA ARG A 624 -7.39 33.26 10.74
C ARG A 624 -6.44 32.43 9.87
N ALA A 625 -6.97 31.61 8.95
CA ALA A 625 -6.20 30.83 8.00
C ALA A 625 -5.31 31.75 7.14
N SER A 626 -5.86 32.85 6.64
CA SER A 626 -5.11 33.83 5.85
C SER A 626 -4.03 34.56 6.66
N ALA A 627 -4.25 34.82 7.95
CA ALA A 627 -3.33 35.61 8.77
C ALA A 627 -2.25 34.77 9.49
N ALA A 628 -2.55 33.51 9.82
CA ALA A 628 -1.73 32.68 10.70
C ALA A 628 -1.58 31.23 10.19
N GLY A 629 -1.96 30.95 8.95
CA GLY A 629 -1.96 29.61 8.39
C GLY A 629 -3.00 28.69 9.03
N MET A 630 -3.02 27.45 8.56
CA MET A 630 -3.85 26.40 9.11
C MET A 630 -3.40 25.98 10.51
N GLU A 631 -2.10 26.04 10.81
CA GLU A 631 -1.57 25.84 12.17
C GLU A 631 -2.23 26.82 13.15
N GLY A 632 -2.36 28.09 12.76
CA GLY A 632 -3.03 29.12 13.54
C GLY A 632 -4.54 28.90 13.73
N VAL A 633 -5.19 28.17 12.83
CA VAL A 633 -6.60 27.75 12.95
C VAL A 633 -6.73 26.59 13.92
N VAL A 634 -5.89 25.55 13.78
CA VAL A 634 -5.88 24.39 14.69
C VAL A 634 -5.55 24.83 16.12
N ALA A 635 -4.62 25.77 16.30
CA ALA A 635 -4.31 26.34 17.60
C ALA A 635 -5.50 27.08 18.24
N ASP A 636 -6.31 27.83 17.45
CA ASP A 636 -7.50 28.50 17.99
C ASP A 636 -8.56 27.48 18.43
N TRP A 637 -8.75 26.42 17.64
CA TRP A 637 -9.62 25.31 18.02
C TRP A 637 -9.14 24.62 19.32
N MET A 638 -7.84 24.32 19.42
CA MET A 638 -7.26 23.69 20.61
C MET A 638 -7.52 24.54 21.87
N ARG A 639 -7.44 25.88 21.76
CA ARG A 639 -7.75 26.80 22.85
C ARG A 639 -9.23 26.78 23.25
N ILE A 640 -10.14 26.59 22.30
CA ILE A 640 -11.59 26.45 22.56
C ILE A 640 -11.89 25.09 23.20
N ALA A 641 -11.25 24.02 22.74
CA ALA A 641 -11.51 22.66 23.21
C ALA A 641 -10.84 22.33 24.55
N ALA A 642 -9.66 22.91 24.85
CA ALA A 642 -8.83 22.56 26.01
C ALA A 642 -9.55 22.58 27.39
N PRO A 643 -10.39 23.59 27.71
CA PRO A 643 -11.11 23.61 28.98
C PRO A 643 -12.08 22.44 29.19
N HIS A 644 -12.43 21.73 28.12
CA HIS A 644 -13.40 20.63 28.14
C HIS A 644 -12.74 19.25 28.15
N PHE A 645 -11.40 19.18 28.21
CA PHE A 645 -10.71 17.91 28.42
C PHE A 645 -10.81 17.52 29.90
N GLY A 646 -11.32 16.31 30.20
CA GLY A 646 -11.43 15.81 31.57
C GLY A 646 -10.07 15.76 32.30
N GLU A 647 -10.10 15.90 33.62
CA GLU A 647 -8.88 15.85 34.45
C GLU A 647 -8.09 14.55 34.18
N GLY A 648 -6.78 14.69 33.91
CA GLY A 648 -5.89 13.56 33.59
C GLY A 648 -5.88 13.13 32.11
N ASN A 649 -6.69 13.71 31.23
CA ASN A 649 -6.68 13.38 29.80
C ASN A 649 -5.45 13.98 29.08
N ARG A 650 -4.38 13.18 28.99
CA ARG A 650 -3.15 13.52 28.24
C ARG A 650 -3.26 13.23 26.73
N PHE A 651 -4.27 12.47 26.31
CA PHE A 651 -4.42 11.97 24.94
C PHE A 651 -4.97 13.04 23.99
N SER A 652 -6.05 13.73 24.37
CA SER A 652 -6.65 14.77 23.52
C SER A 652 -5.69 15.93 23.20
N PRO A 653 -4.93 16.48 24.17
CA PRO A 653 -3.90 17.47 23.87
C PRO A 653 -2.80 16.98 22.93
N ALA A 654 -2.34 15.73 23.09
CA ALA A 654 -1.33 15.13 22.22
C ALA A 654 -1.83 15.04 20.76
N ARG A 655 -3.08 14.60 20.55
CA ARG A 655 -3.71 14.57 19.21
C ARG A 655 -3.86 15.95 18.58
N MET A 656 -4.22 16.96 19.37
CA MET A 656 -4.27 18.34 18.88
C MET A 656 -2.90 18.85 18.45
N ALA A 657 -1.83 18.49 19.18
CA ALA A 657 -0.46 18.82 18.79
C ALA A 657 -0.05 18.13 17.48
N GLU A 658 -0.46 16.88 17.27
CA GLU A 658 -0.24 16.16 16.00
C GLU A 658 -1.00 16.82 14.83
N CYS A 659 -2.27 17.20 15.03
CA CYS A 659 -3.04 17.94 14.03
C CYS A 659 -2.40 19.30 13.71
N ALA A 660 -1.83 19.98 14.70
CA ALA A 660 -1.12 21.24 14.51
C ALA A 660 0.21 21.04 13.77
N ALA A 661 0.92 19.94 14.01
CA ALA A 661 2.13 19.58 13.26
C ALA A 661 1.80 19.31 11.78
N ALA A 662 0.73 18.57 11.50
CA ALA A 662 0.25 18.35 10.13
C ALA A 662 -0.17 19.67 9.47
N ALA A 663 -0.86 20.55 10.19
CA ALA A 663 -1.21 21.88 9.70
C ALA A 663 0.03 22.72 9.35
N ARG A 664 1.11 22.60 10.15
CA ARG A 664 2.38 23.27 9.86
C ARG A 664 3.06 22.71 8.62
N GLU A 665 3.02 21.39 8.42
CA GLU A 665 3.54 20.75 7.20
C GLU A 665 2.76 21.18 5.95
N PHE A 666 1.42 21.22 6.05
CA PHE A 666 0.53 21.74 5.01
C PHE A 666 0.84 23.21 4.67
N ASP A 667 0.96 24.06 5.69
CA ASP A 667 1.34 25.46 5.53
C ASP A 667 2.73 25.58 4.88
N ALA A 668 3.69 24.74 5.27
CA ALA A 668 5.03 24.68 4.70
C ALA A 668 5.04 24.17 3.24
N ALA A 669 4.07 23.36 2.82
CA ALA A 669 3.85 22.98 1.43
C ALA A 669 3.17 24.09 0.60
N GLY A 670 2.71 25.17 1.24
CA GLY A 670 2.00 26.28 0.58
C GLY A 670 0.48 26.07 0.49
N GLY A 671 -0.06 25.12 1.24
CA GLY A 671 -1.49 24.88 1.32
C GLY A 671 -2.22 26.00 2.06
N ILE A 672 -3.30 26.51 1.49
CA ILE A 672 -4.18 27.53 2.11
C ILE A 672 -5.66 27.16 2.03
N ASP A 673 -6.01 26.19 1.18
CA ASP A 673 -7.38 25.74 0.99
C ASP A 673 -7.83 24.87 2.18
N ILE A 674 -8.94 25.27 2.81
CA ILE A 674 -9.48 24.56 3.98
C ILE A 674 -9.93 23.16 3.58
N ASP A 675 -10.53 22.98 2.40
CA ASP A 675 -10.95 21.67 1.94
C ASP A 675 -9.75 20.75 1.65
N ALA A 676 -8.67 21.27 1.07
CA ALA A 676 -7.42 20.55 0.91
C ALA A 676 -6.82 20.12 2.25
N PHE A 677 -6.82 21.00 3.25
CA PHE A 677 -6.35 20.61 4.58
C PHE A 677 -7.27 19.58 5.25
N VAL A 678 -8.59 19.70 5.11
CA VAL A 678 -9.52 18.68 5.63
C VAL A 678 -9.25 17.32 4.97
N ARG A 679 -8.96 17.30 3.66
CA ARG A 679 -8.54 16.08 2.95
C ARG A 679 -7.21 15.54 3.48
N GLU A 680 -6.22 16.39 3.71
CA GLU A 680 -4.92 16.00 4.25
C GLU A 680 -5.04 15.46 5.68
N LEU A 681 -5.79 16.14 6.54
CA LEU A 681 -6.09 15.71 7.91
C LEU A 681 -6.85 14.36 7.95
N ASP A 682 -7.65 14.09 6.92
CA ASP A 682 -8.37 12.82 6.74
C ASP A 682 -7.50 11.66 6.24
N ALA A 683 -6.50 12.00 5.43
CA ALA A 683 -5.48 11.10 4.94
C ALA A 683 -4.34 10.90 5.96
N LEU A 684 -4.18 11.82 6.91
CA LEU A 684 -3.12 11.79 7.91
C LEU A 684 -3.19 10.49 8.72
N ALA A 685 -2.20 9.65 8.48
CA ALA A 685 -1.98 8.41 9.20
C ALA A 685 -0.62 8.51 9.90
N LEU A 686 -0.65 8.62 11.23
CA LEU A 686 0.56 8.55 12.04
C LEU A 686 0.72 7.12 12.57
N ARG A 687 1.96 6.70 12.79
CA ARG A 687 2.26 5.45 13.48
C ARG A 687 2.67 5.79 14.90
N GLU A 688 1.88 5.36 15.89
CA GLU A 688 2.33 5.39 17.28
C GLU A 688 3.52 4.45 17.44
N THR A 689 4.67 4.98 17.85
CA THR A 689 5.81 4.17 18.31
C THR A 689 5.53 3.65 19.71
N ASP A 690 5.90 2.39 20.00
CA ASP A 690 5.75 1.77 21.32
C ASP A 690 6.20 2.72 22.45
N VAL A 691 5.24 3.26 23.19
CA VAL A 691 5.53 4.17 24.31
C VAL A 691 5.88 3.32 25.54
N PRO A 692 7.07 3.50 26.14
CA PRO A 692 7.42 2.80 27.38
C PRO A 692 6.35 3.01 28.46
N GLY A 693 5.96 1.93 29.15
CA GLY A 693 4.98 1.98 30.23
C GLY A 693 3.51 1.84 29.80
N GLN A 694 3.23 1.34 28.60
CA GLN A 694 1.88 1.01 28.13
C GLN A 694 1.79 -0.43 27.62
N VAL A 695 0.60 -1.01 27.65
CA VAL A 695 0.30 -2.29 26.97
C VAL A 695 0.18 -2.01 25.48
N ALA A 696 0.98 -2.69 24.66
CA ALA A 696 0.91 -2.54 23.20
C ALA A 696 -0.17 -3.47 22.63
N ILE A 697 -1.15 -2.93 21.90
CA ILE A 697 -2.20 -3.72 21.24
C ILE A 697 -2.08 -3.55 19.74
N MET A 698 -1.99 -4.68 19.01
CA MET A 698 -1.80 -4.65 17.56
C MET A 698 -2.16 -5.97 16.90
N THR A 699 -2.19 -5.95 15.56
CA THR A 699 -2.33 -7.18 14.79
C THR A 699 -1.02 -7.95 14.71
N VAL A 700 -1.12 -9.28 14.56
CA VAL A 700 0.06 -10.15 14.40
C VAL A 700 1.00 -9.70 13.28
N HIS A 701 0.45 -9.23 12.15
CA HIS A 701 1.24 -8.72 11.02
C HIS A 701 2.15 -7.54 11.42
N LYS A 702 1.65 -6.62 12.25
CA LYS A 702 2.42 -5.47 12.75
C LYS A 702 3.44 -5.84 13.82
N ALA A 703 3.20 -6.95 14.52
CA ALA A 703 4.12 -7.48 15.52
C ALA A 703 5.36 -8.17 14.91
N LYS A 704 5.36 -8.46 13.59
CA LYS A 704 6.49 -9.07 12.91
C LYS A 704 7.76 -8.23 13.09
N GLY A 705 8.87 -8.90 13.40
CA GLY A 705 10.16 -8.25 13.72
C GLY A 705 10.31 -7.80 15.18
N LEU A 706 9.20 -7.55 15.89
CA LEU A 706 9.22 -7.08 17.28
C LEU A 706 9.32 -8.24 18.29
N ASP A 707 9.56 -7.91 19.55
CA ASP A 707 9.45 -8.80 20.70
C ASP A 707 9.08 -8.08 21.98
N TRP A 708 8.43 -8.81 22.89
CA TRP A 708 8.00 -8.32 24.20
C TRP A 708 8.33 -9.35 25.27
N ASP A 709 8.50 -8.91 26.51
CA ASP A 709 8.67 -9.79 27.64
C ASP A 709 7.49 -10.75 27.75
N PHE A 710 6.26 -10.20 27.71
CA PHE A 710 5.01 -10.95 27.68
C PHE A 710 4.23 -10.74 26.39
N VAL A 711 3.66 -11.82 25.86
CA VAL A 711 2.68 -11.77 24.75
C VAL A 711 1.43 -12.49 25.17
N ILE A 712 0.28 -11.85 24.91
CA ILE A 712 -1.04 -12.41 25.17
C ILE A 712 -1.80 -12.53 23.85
N LEU A 713 -2.35 -13.72 23.58
CA LEU A 713 -3.14 -14.03 22.40
C LEU A 713 -4.60 -14.28 22.82
N PRO A 714 -5.46 -13.24 22.86
CA PRO A 714 -6.87 -13.41 23.20
C PRO A 714 -7.73 -13.80 22.00
N ASP A 715 -7.29 -13.56 20.78
CA ASP A 715 -8.15 -13.61 19.60
C ASP A 715 -7.78 -14.78 18.68
N LEU A 716 -8.16 -15.99 19.10
CA LEU A 716 -7.90 -17.24 18.35
C LEU A 716 -9.16 -17.92 17.83
N GLU A 717 -10.35 -17.34 18.06
CA GLU A 717 -11.57 -17.85 17.43
C GLU A 717 -11.58 -17.47 15.95
N GLY A 718 -12.53 -18.06 15.23
CA GLY A 718 -12.81 -17.70 13.86
C GLY A 718 -13.13 -18.92 13.01
N ASN A 719 -13.18 -18.65 11.71
CA ASN A 719 -13.47 -19.63 10.68
C ASN A 719 -12.30 -20.60 10.48
N SER A 720 -12.47 -21.52 9.53
CA SER A 720 -11.46 -22.52 9.24
C SER A 720 -10.14 -21.88 8.77
N LEU A 721 -9.01 -22.44 9.19
CA LEU A 721 -7.68 -22.07 8.67
C LEU A 721 -7.58 -22.25 7.15
N ARG A 722 -8.42 -23.12 6.58
CA ARG A 722 -8.50 -23.39 5.13
C ARG A 722 -9.38 -22.40 4.37
N GLU A 723 -9.98 -21.41 5.04
CA GLU A 723 -10.85 -20.44 4.39
C GLU A 723 -10.06 -19.55 3.42
N ARG A 724 -10.51 -19.51 2.17
CA ARG A 724 -9.87 -18.77 1.08
C ARG A 724 -10.28 -17.30 1.11
N ARG A 725 -9.34 -16.41 0.76
CA ARG A 725 -9.58 -14.96 0.74
C ARG A 725 -10.17 -14.41 -0.56
N ARG A 726 -9.94 -15.07 -1.70
CA ARG A 726 -10.30 -14.55 -3.03
C ARG A 726 -11.48 -15.30 -3.66
N SER A 727 -12.30 -14.53 -4.38
CA SER A 727 -13.40 -14.99 -5.24
C SER A 727 -12.90 -15.55 -6.58
N ILE A 728 -11.63 -15.31 -6.95
CA ILE A 728 -10.98 -15.78 -8.17
C ILE A 728 -9.91 -16.83 -7.87
N ALA A 729 -9.90 -17.90 -8.67
CA ALA A 729 -8.87 -18.92 -8.71
C ALA A 729 -7.79 -18.53 -9.72
N VAL A 730 -6.53 -18.63 -9.30
CA VAL A 730 -5.34 -18.32 -10.11
C VAL A 730 -4.41 -19.52 -10.05
N LYS A 731 -4.25 -20.25 -11.16
CA LYS A 731 -3.26 -21.32 -11.25
C LYS A 731 -1.92 -20.74 -11.68
N ARG A 732 -0.87 -21.16 -10.99
CA ARG A 732 0.51 -20.80 -11.29
C ARG A 732 1.36 -22.03 -11.54
N SER A 733 2.35 -21.89 -12.41
CA SER A 733 3.39 -22.90 -12.61
C SER A 733 4.36 -22.94 -11.41
N ALA A 734 5.32 -23.88 -11.42
CA ALA A 734 6.39 -23.93 -10.42
C ALA A 734 7.29 -22.68 -10.45
N GLU A 735 7.46 -22.07 -11.63
CA GLU A 735 8.20 -20.83 -11.84
C GLU A 735 7.40 -19.60 -11.39
N GLY A 736 6.12 -19.75 -11.04
CA GLY A 736 5.27 -18.67 -10.53
C GLY A 736 4.51 -17.91 -11.62
N THR A 737 4.64 -18.31 -12.89
CA THR A 737 3.89 -17.70 -14.01
C THR A 737 2.43 -18.12 -13.97
N VAL A 738 1.52 -17.21 -14.32
CA VAL A 738 0.08 -17.49 -14.33
C VAL A 738 -0.27 -18.38 -15.53
N GLU A 739 -0.88 -19.52 -15.27
CA GLU A 739 -1.29 -20.48 -16.31
C GLU A 739 -2.72 -20.22 -16.77
N TRP A 740 -3.62 -19.95 -15.83
CA TRP A 740 -5.01 -19.57 -16.08
C TRP A 740 -5.65 -18.88 -14.87
N ILE A 741 -6.69 -18.10 -15.14
CA ILE A 741 -7.51 -17.39 -14.16
C ILE A 741 -8.98 -17.74 -14.40
N LEU A 742 -9.72 -18.00 -13.32
CA LEU A 742 -11.15 -18.29 -13.37
C LEU A 742 -11.86 -17.77 -12.11
N GLN A 743 -13.00 -17.09 -12.27
CA GLN A 743 -13.92 -16.86 -11.16
C GLN A 743 -14.30 -18.19 -10.50
N THR A 744 -14.05 -18.29 -9.20
CA THR A 744 -14.10 -19.55 -8.47
C THR A 744 -15.50 -20.17 -8.55
N PRO A 745 -15.64 -21.38 -9.12
CA PRO A 745 -16.91 -22.10 -9.06
C PRO A 745 -17.24 -22.54 -7.65
N ARG A 746 -18.51 -22.85 -7.38
CA ARG A 746 -18.89 -23.39 -6.06
C ARG A 746 -18.07 -24.64 -5.75
N LYS A 747 -17.62 -24.76 -4.49
CA LYS A 747 -16.74 -25.84 -4.04
C LYS A 747 -17.33 -27.22 -4.35
N ASP A 748 -18.61 -27.42 -4.07
CA ASP A 748 -19.32 -28.69 -4.30
C ASP A 748 -19.39 -29.10 -5.79
N ILE A 749 -19.30 -28.14 -6.71
CA ILE A 749 -19.23 -28.41 -8.16
C ILE A 749 -17.77 -28.54 -8.63
N ALA A 750 -16.90 -27.62 -8.25
CA ALA A 750 -15.49 -27.63 -8.64
C ALA A 750 -14.74 -28.87 -8.14
N SER A 751 -15.10 -29.40 -6.97
CA SER A 751 -14.51 -30.66 -6.47
C SER A 751 -14.87 -31.89 -7.31
N GLY A 752 -15.87 -31.80 -8.18
CA GLY A 752 -16.20 -32.84 -9.16
C GLY A 752 -15.34 -32.81 -10.43
N ASP A 753 -14.52 -31.76 -10.62
CA ASP A 753 -13.55 -31.65 -11.70
C ASP A 753 -12.13 -31.82 -11.15
N ALA A 754 -11.29 -32.59 -11.84
CA ALA A 754 -9.94 -32.91 -11.35
C ALA A 754 -9.03 -31.66 -11.29
N VAL A 755 -9.10 -30.78 -12.30
CA VAL A 755 -8.24 -29.58 -12.38
C VAL A 755 -8.68 -28.54 -11.37
N LEU A 756 -9.97 -28.23 -11.35
CA LEU A 756 -10.55 -27.23 -10.45
C LEU A 756 -10.52 -27.72 -8.99
N GLY A 757 -10.77 -29.01 -8.77
CA GLY A 757 -10.68 -29.64 -7.45
C GLY A 757 -9.27 -29.55 -6.87
N ALA A 758 -8.24 -29.85 -7.68
CA ALA A 758 -6.85 -29.67 -7.30
C ALA A 758 -6.53 -28.19 -6.99
N GLN A 759 -6.95 -27.26 -7.83
CA GLN A 759 -6.73 -25.82 -7.58
C GLN A 759 -7.40 -25.32 -6.29
N ILE A 760 -8.60 -25.83 -5.95
CA ILE A 760 -9.25 -25.48 -4.68
C ILE A 760 -8.44 -26.04 -3.51
N ALA A 761 -7.98 -27.29 -3.60
CA ALA A 761 -7.14 -27.90 -2.57
C ALA A 761 -5.83 -27.12 -2.38
N ASP A 762 -5.14 -26.74 -3.46
CA ASP A 762 -3.95 -25.90 -3.44
C ASP A 762 -4.21 -24.57 -2.70
N ALA A 763 -5.30 -23.87 -3.07
CA ALA A 763 -5.66 -22.58 -2.47
C ALA A 763 -6.07 -22.69 -0.98
N GLU A 764 -6.76 -23.76 -0.60
CA GLU A 764 -7.07 -24.06 0.81
C GLU A 764 -5.80 -24.41 1.60
N GLY A 765 -4.84 -25.09 0.97
CA GLY A 765 -3.54 -25.40 1.54
C GLY A 765 -2.68 -24.15 1.77
N ASP A 766 -2.64 -23.23 0.80
CA ASP A 766 -1.94 -21.95 0.95
C ASP A 766 -2.57 -21.08 2.04
N ALA A 767 -3.91 -21.02 2.11
CA ALA A 767 -4.60 -20.32 3.20
C ALA A 767 -4.24 -20.90 4.58
N ALA A 768 -4.26 -22.23 4.71
CA ALA A 768 -3.91 -22.89 5.97
C ALA A 768 -2.44 -22.69 6.35
N PHE A 769 -1.54 -22.72 5.38
CA PHE A 769 -0.13 -22.43 5.58
C PHE A 769 0.11 -20.99 6.04
N GLU A 770 -0.60 -20.01 5.46
CA GLU A 770 -0.55 -18.61 5.91
C GLU A 770 -0.97 -18.48 7.38
N GLN A 771 -2.07 -19.12 7.76
CA GLN A 771 -2.58 -19.05 9.13
C GLN A 771 -1.64 -19.73 10.13
N LEU A 772 -0.99 -20.83 9.75
CA LEU A 772 0.08 -21.42 10.56
C LEU A 772 1.24 -20.44 10.77
N CYS A 773 1.66 -19.73 9.71
CA CYS A 773 2.68 -18.69 9.82
C CYS A 773 2.25 -17.54 10.74
N VAL A 774 0.98 -17.11 10.66
CA VAL A 774 0.40 -16.09 11.56
C VAL A 774 0.51 -16.53 13.02
N LEU A 775 0.02 -17.73 13.36
CA LEU A 775 0.11 -18.22 14.73
C LEU A 775 1.58 -18.38 15.18
N TYR A 776 2.46 -18.85 14.29
CA TYR A 776 3.88 -19.02 14.58
C TYR A 776 4.55 -17.69 14.90
N VAL A 777 4.29 -16.65 14.09
CA VAL A 777 4.81 -15.31 14.36
C VAL A 777 4.28 -14.80 15.69
N ALA A 778 2.97 -14.93 15.95
CA ALA A 778 2.32 -14.46 17.17
C ALA A 778 2.97 -15.06 18.43
N MET A 779 3.13 -16.38 18.49
CA MET A 779 3.71 -17.07 19.64
C MET A 779 5.20 -16.77 19.82
N THR A 780 5.95 -16.61 18.74
CA THR A 780 7.41 -16.36 18.78
C THR A 780 7.80 -14.89 19.06
N ARG A 781 6.82 -14.01 19.30
CA ARG A 781 7.09 -12.64 19.78
C ARG A 781 7.43 -12.59 21.28
N ALA A 782 7.07 -13.63 22.05
CA ALA A 782 7.28 -13.69 23.49
C ALA A 782 8.75 -13.99 23.85
N ARG A 783 9.28 -13.29 24.84
CA ARG A 783 10.62 -13.56 25.42
C ARG A 783 10.53 -14.40 26.69
N LEU A 784 9.72 -13.98 27.65
CA LEU A 784 9.63 -14.58 28.99
C LEU A 784 8.29 -15.27 29.24
N GLY A 785 7.19 -14.69 28.71
CA GLY A 785 5.82 -15.11 29.00
C GLY A 785 4.95 -15.21 27.75
N LEU A 786 4.28 -16.35 27.55
CA LEU A 786 3.29 -16.54 26.48
C LEU A 786 1.94 -16.99 27.06
N PHE A 787 0.91 -16.18 26.88
CA PHE A 787 -0.42 -16.44 27.43
C PHE A 787 -1.43 -16.56 26.29
N VAL A 788 -2.15 -17.66 26.23
CA VAL A 788 -3.19 -17.89 25.21
C VAL A 788 -4.55 -17.94 25.89
N LEU A 789 -5.52 -17.17 25.38
CA LEU A 789 -6.92 -17.27 25.83
C LEU A 789 -7.79 -17.73 24.66
N SER A 790 -8.58 -18.79 24.88
CA SER A 790 -9.56 -19.26 23.90
C SER A 790 -10.77 -19.91 24.55
N SER A 791 -11.78 -20.21 23.74
CA SER A 791 -12.83 -21.14 24.11
C SER A 791 -12.29 -22.57 24.30
N ASP A 792 -13.10 -23.42 24.92
CA ASP A 792 -12.82 -24.86 25.05
C ASP A 792 -12.80 -25.52 23.66
N PRO A 793 -11.70 -26.22 23.27
CA PRO A 793 -11.61 -26.88 21.97
C PRO A 793 -12.71 -27.92 21.72
N ALA A 794 -13.35 -28.47 22.75
CA ALA A 794 -14.49 -29.37 22.62
C ALA A 794 -15.77 -28.68 22.07
N ARG A 795 -15.83 -27.34 22.10
CA ARG A 795 -16.99 -26.55 21.66
C ARG A 795 -16.91 -26.14 20.18
N THR A 796 -15.72 -26.13 19.59
CA THR A 796 -15.55 -25.81 18.17
C THR A 796 -15.59 -27.08 17.31
N LYS A 797 -16.24 -26.97 16.15
CA LYS A 797 -16.21 -27.99 15.08
C LYS A 797 -15.42 -27.53 13.86
N SER A 798 -15.00 -26.27 13.84
CA SER A 798 -14.25 -25.66 12.75
C SER A 798 -12.78 -25.99 12.90
N ALA A 799 -12.12 -26.35 11.81
CA ALA A 799 -10.67 -26.52 11.79
C ALA A 799 -9.97 -25.15 11.90
N ASN A 800 -9.90 -24.60 13.12
CA ASN A 800 -9.35 -23.28 13.46
C ASN A 800 -8.18 -23.39 14.46
N PHE A 801 -7.65 -22.26 14.95
CA PHE A 801 -6.51 -22.26 15.89
C PHE A 801 -6.79 -23.00 17.19
N VAL A 802 -8.01 -22.88 17.73
CA VAL A 802 -8.41 -23.55 18.98
C VAL A 802 -8.38 -25.07 18.80
N THR A 803 -8.88 -25.58 17.67
CA THR A 803 -8.79 -27.01 17.35
C THR A 803 -7.35 -27.47 17.19
N LEU A 804 -6.49 -26.68 16.52
CA LEU A 804 -5.07 -27.00 16.39
C LEU A 804 -4.37 -27.10 17.75
N LEU A 805 -4.59 -26.12 18.64
CA LEU A 805 -4.06 -26.17 20.01
C LEU A 805 -4.55 -27.40 20.77
N GLY A 806 -5.85 -27.72 20.66
CA GLY A 806 -6.45 -28.89 21.29
C GLY A 806 -5.83 -30.21 20.84
N ARG A 807 -5.59 -30.35 19.53
CA ARG A 807 -4.96 -31.55 18.95
C ARG A 807 -3.47 -31.65 19.25
N ALA A 808 -2.76 -30.51 19.28
CA ALA A 808 -1.31 -30.49 19.45
C ALA A 808 -0.87 -30.61 20.91
N LEU A 809 -1.53 -29.90 21.83
CA LEU A 809 -1.10 -29.80 23.24
C LEU A 809 -1.80 -30.79 24.17
N GLY A 810 -2.97 -31.32 23.81
CA GLY A 810 -3.74 -32.25 24.65
C GLY A 810 -4.22 -31.61 25.96
N PRO A 811 -5.30 -30.81 25.94
CA PRO A 811 -5.72 -29.99 27.08
C PRO A 811 -6.09 -30.84 28.31
N GLN A 812 -5.62 -30.40 29.49
CA GLN A 812 -5.94 -30.94 30.80
C GLN A 812 -6.43 -29.81 31.73
N PRO A 813 -7.71 -29.42 31.62
CA PRO A 813 -8.26 -28.28 32.36
C PRO A 813 -8.12 -28.44 33.89
N ARG A 814 -7.46 -27.47 34.52
CA ARG A 814 -7.28 -27.37 35.97
C ARG A 814 -7.28 -25.92 36.44
N ASP A 815 -7.76 -25.68 37.66
CA ASP A 815 -7.67 -24.35 38.26
C ASP A 815 -6.21 -23.96 38.47
N ARG A 816 -5.86 -22.76 38.00
CA ARG A 816 -4.53 -22.17 38.13
C ARG A 816 -4.63 -20.75 38.63
N VAL A 817 -3.86 -20.43 39.66
CA VAL A 817 -3.78 -19.07 40.21
C VAL A 817 -2.63 -18.33 39.53
N ILE A 818 -2.93 -17.19 38.92
CA ILE A 818 -1.97 -16.27 38.29
C ILE A 818 -2.22 -14.88 38.86
N GLY A 819 -1.23 -14.28 39.51
CA GLY A 819 -1.38 -12.92 40.05
C GLY A 819 -2.51 -12.76 41.08
N GLY A 820 -2.79 -13.81 41.87
CA GLY A 820 -3.90 -13.83 42.83
C GLY A 820 -5.29 -14.05 42.22
N GLN A 821 -5.39 -14.24 40.91
CA GLN A 821 -6.64 -14.51 40.18
C GLN A 821 -6.69 -15.99 39.76
N THR A 822 -7.85 -16.63 39.86
CA THR A 822 -8.06 -18.03 39.41
C THR A 822 -8.55 -18.07 37.98
N PHE A 823 -7.89 -18.90 37.16
CA PHE A 823 -8.22 -19.19 35.77
C PHE A 823 -8.31 -20.70 35.55
N LEU A 824 -9.13 -21.13 34.59
CA LEU A 824 -9.14 -22.51 34.14
C LEU A 824 -8.03 -22.70 33.10
N CYS A 825 -6.97 -23.40 33.46
CA CYS A 825 -5.80 -23.61 32.63
C CYS A 825 -5.85 -24.98 31.94
N ALA A 826 -5.84 -25.00 30.62
CA ALA A 826 -5.82 -26.22 29.81
C ALA A 826 -4.41 -26.79 29.62
N TRP A 827 -3.38 -25.96 29.61
CA TRP A 827 -2.00 -26.39 29.42
C TRP A 827 -1.05 -25.35 29.99
N GLU A 828 0.07 -25.76 30.58
CA GLU A 828 1.11 -24.83 31.03
C GLU A 828 2.50 -25.47 31.06
N GLU A 829 3.52 -24.62 31.03
CA GLU A 829 4.93 -24.98 31.20
C GLU A 829 5.65 -23.85 31.94
N GLY A 830 6.63 -24.19 32.79
CA GLY A 830 7.38 -23.23 33.60
C GLY A 830 6.68 -22.83 34.89
N GLN A 831 7.05 -21.68 35.46
CA GLN A 831 6.50 -21.19 36.74
C GLN A 831 5.91 -19.78 36.61
N PRO A 832 4.69 -19.53 37.14
CA PRO A 832 3.99 -18.24 37.01
C PRO A 832 4.54 -17.12 37.93
N ALA A 833 5.66 -17.34 38.62
CA ALA A 833 6.18 -16.43 39.63
C ALA A 833 6.74 -15.14 39.00
N ALA A 834 5.85 -14.17 38.75
CA ALA A 834 6.19 -12.88 38.13
C ALA A 834 7.24 -12.07 38.92
N ALA A 835 7.48 -12.38 40.21
CA ALA A 835 8.51 -11.73 41.01
C ALA A 835 9.93 -12.13 40.58
N GLU A 836 10.10 -13.37 40.08
CA GLU A 836 11.38 -13.89 39.58
C GLU A 836 11.65 -13.46 38.12
N MET A 837 10.61 -12.99 37.43
CA MET A 837 10.67 -12.54 36.03
C MET A 837 10.86 -11.02 35.90
N ALA A 838 10.97 -10.28 37.01
CA ALA A 838 11.12 -8.83 37.01
C ALA A 838 12.48 -8.40 36.44
N ARG A 839 12.51 -7.28 35.70
CA ARG A 839 13.78 -6.63 35.36
C ARG A 839 14.15 -5.70 36.52
N PRO A 840 15.35 -5.81 37.13
CA PRO A 840 15.83 -4.74 38.00
C PRO A 840 15.78 -3.44 37.19
N GLY A 841 15.21 -2.38 37.78
CA GLY A 841 15.03 -1.10 37.10
C GLY A 841 16.32 -0.72 36.41
N ARG A 842 16.32 -0.72 35.07
CA ARG A 842 17.48 -0.26 34.30
C ARG A 842 17.64 1.20 34.71
N PRO A 843 18.82 1.65 35.20
CA PRO A 843 19.05 3.09 35.31
C PRO A 843 18.71 3.65 33.93
N PRO A 844 17.90 4.72 33.84
CA PRO A 844 17.56 5.29 32.54
C PRO A 844 18.87 5.42 31.79
N GLY A 845 18.98 4.69 30.66
CA GLY A 845 20.17 4.76 29.83
C GLY A 845 20.39 6.24 29.64
N ARG A 846 21.55 6.74 30.05
CA ARG A 846 21.84 8.18 30.06
C ARG A 846 21.50 8.64 28.65
N ALA A 847 20.35 9.30 28.49
CA ALA A 847 20.01 9.90 27.22
C ALA A 847 21.21 10.79 26.98
N LEU A 848 22.00 10.47 25.95
CA LEU A 848 22.92 11.45 25.46
C LEU A 848 21.99 12.59 25.08
N ASP A 849 22.01 13.64 25.90
CA ASP A 849 21.25 14.86 25.67
C ASP A 849 22.04 15.60 24.58
N TRP A 850 22.15 14.97 23.41
CA TRP A 850 22.58 15.66 22.20
C TRP A 850 21.35 16.42 21.74
N GLN A 851 21.11 17.54 22.42
CA GLN A 851 20.50 18.66 21.72
C GLN A 851 21.48 18.99 20.62
N LEU A 852 21.14 18.62 19.38
CA LEU A 852 21.58 19.41 18.24
C LEU A 852 21.35 20.85 18.67
N ALA A 853 22.45 21.60 18.84
CA ALA A 853 22.35 23.00 19.20
C ALA A 853 21.30 23.57 18.25
N PRO A 854 20.17 24.13 18.76
CA PRO A 854 19.18 24.70 17.88
C PRO A 854 19.97 25.64 16.99
N ILE A 855 19.89 25.42 15.67
CA ILE A 855 20.46 26.37 14.71
C ILE A 855 19.97 27.72 15.22
N PRO A 856 20.89 28.64 15.61
CA PRO A 856 20.51 29.90 16.23
C PRO A 856 19.39 30.52 15.42
N GLU A 857 18.40 31.12 16.07
CA GLU A 857 17.27 31.72 15.36
C GLU A 857 17.73 32.74 14.28
N ALA A 858 18.95 33.28 14.45
CA ALA A 858 19.68 34.12 13.52
C ALA A 858 20.36 33.40 12.33
N GLU A 859 20.55 32.07 12.39
CA GLU A 859 21.13 31.21 11.34
C GLU A 859 20.11 30.26 10.69
N ARG A 860 18.88 30.20 11.21
CA ARG A 860 17.78 29.67 10.42
C ARG A 860 17.65 30.59 9.21
N PRO A 861 17.79 30.11 7.95
CA PRO A 861 17.40 30.92 6.81
C PRO A 861 15.97 31.34 7.07
N ASN A 862 15.80 32.62 7.34
CA ASN A 862 14.52 33.23 7.58
C ASN A 862 13.83 33.19 6.21
N PHE A 863 13.22 32.05 5.88
CA PHE A 863 12.27 31.97 4.80
C PHE A 863 11.02 32.70 5.30
N LEU A 864 11.13 34.03 5.43
CA LEU A 864 10.01 34.92 5.21
C LEU A 864 9.55 34.61 3.79
N ARG A 865 8.66 33.63 3.67
CA ARG A 865 7.89 33.40 2.45
C ARG A 865 7.03 34.63 2.27
N ARG A 866 7.60 35.62 1.60
CA ARG A 866 6.84 36.66 0.92
C ARG A 866 6.12 35.92 -0.19
N SER A 867 4.79 35.91 -0.16
CA SER A 867 3.97 35.39 -1.25
C SER A 867 4.52 35.89 -2.58
N PRO A 868 4.60 35.07 -3.64
CA PRO A 868 4.78 35.62 -4.97
C PRO A 868 3.61 36.59 -5.20
N LEU A 869 3.89 37.90 -5.11
CA LEU A 869 2.99 38.93 -5.61
C LEU A 869 2.88 38.64 -7.09
N ARG A 870 1.81 37.95 -7.51
CA ARG A 870 1.36 38.02 -8.89
C ARG A 870 0.97 39.48 -9.09
N PRO A 871 1.63 40.27 -9.94
CA PRO A 871 1.31 41.69 -10.10
C PRO A 871 -0.10 41.94 -10.68
N SER A 872 -0.86 40.89 -10.99
CA SER A 872 -2.29 40.96 -11.34
C SER A 872 -3.22 41.08 -10.13
N GLU A 873 -2.73 40.86 -8.91
CA GLU A 873 -3.50 41.05 -7.67
C GLU A 873 -2.91 42.21 -6.88
N GLU A 874 -3.49 43.41 -7.02
CA GLU A 874 -3.43 44.41 -5.96
C GLU A 874 -4.82 44.60 -5.30
N PRO A 875 -4.83 44.94 -4.00
CA PRO A 875 -6.01 44.89 -3.15
C PRO A 875 -6.75 46.23 -3.14
N GLU A 876 -7.97 46.28 -3.69
CA GLU A 876 -8.96 47.29 -3.33
C GLU A 876 -10.31 46.64 -3.05
N GLY A 877 -10.84 46.90 -1.85
CA GLY A 877 -12.13 46.42 -1.40
C GLY A 877 -13.29 47.06 -2.16
N GLY A 878 -14.34 46.27 -2.36
CA GLY A 878 -15.61 46.75 -2.90
C GLY A 878 -16.40 45.67 -3.62
N ALA A 879 -17.13 44.86 -2.84
CA ALA A 879 -18.32 44.11 -3.23
C ALA A 879 -18.35 43.45 -4.62
N ARG A 880 -18.07 42.13 -4.69
CA ARG A 880 -18.69 41.29 -5.73
C ARG A 880 -19.26 40.00 -5.15
N ARG A 881 -20.56 40.11 -4.94
CA ARG A 881 -21.53 39.02 -5.08
C ARG A 881 -21.46 38.50 -6.52
N VAL A 882 -21.82 37.23 -6.65
CA VAL A 882 -22.21 36.47 -7.86
C VAL A 882 -21.10 35.67 -8.54
N LEU A 883 -20.75 34.55 -7.87
CA LEU A 883 -20.74 33.22 -8.48
C LEU A 883 -21.80 33.08 -9.57
N TRP A 884 -21.40 32.78 -10.81
CA TRP A 884 -22.04 31.86 -11.79
C TRP A 884 -21.26 31.90 -13.13
N ARG A 885 -20.51 30.83 -13.43
CA ARG A 885 -20.31 30.20 -14.77
C ARG A 885 -19.94 31.04 -16.02
N ALA A 886 -19.20 32.16 -15.94
CA ALA A 886 -18.80 32.91 -17.15
C ALA A 886 -17.30 33.28 -17.31
N ASP A 887 -16.46 33.11 -16.29
CA ASP A 887 -15.09 33.69 -16.32
C ASP A 887 -13.96 32.77 -16.81
N HIS A 888 -14.17 31.45 -16.98
CA HIS A 888 -13.14 30.59 -17.58
C HIS A 888 -12.83 31.00 -19.03
N ASP A 889 -13.85 31.43 -19.79
CA ASP A 889 -13.68 31.84 -21.19
C ASP A 889 -12.79 33.07 -21.36
N ALA A 890 -12.74 33.99 -20.38
CA ALA A 890 -11.96 35.23 -20.49
C ALA A 890 -10.46 35.04 -20.16
N GLU A 891 -10.16 34.19 -19.16
CA GLU A 891 -8.79 33.83 -18.81
C GLU A 891 -8.16 32.93 -19.87
N ASP A 892 -8.89 31.90 -20.34
CA ASP A 892 -8.45 31.01 -21.42
C ASP A 892 -8.28 31.77 -22.74
N PHE A 893 -9.16 32.74 -23.03
CA PHE A 893 -9.01 33.65 -24.16
C PHE A 893 -7.75 34.52 -24.05
N GLY A 894 -7.46 35.05 -22.86
CA GLY A 894 -6.23 35.80 -22.59
C GLY A 894 -4.98 34.95 -22.85
N ILE A 895 -4.92 33.75 -22.29
CA ILE A 895 -3.81 32.80 -22.48
C ILE A 895 -3.61 32.48 -23.97
N ALA A 896 -4.71 32.23 -24.71
CA ALA A 896 -4.64 31.95 -26.13
C ALA A 896 -4.10 33.13 -26.95
N VAL A 897 -4.47 34.37 -26.63
CA VAL A 897 -3.94 35.58 -27.29
C VAL A 897 -2.43 35.75 -27.04
N HIS A 898 -1.98 35.57 -25.79
CA HIS A 898 -0.55 35.64 -25.44
C HIS A 898 0.27 34.54 -26.13
N ALA A 899 -0.24 33.32 -26.19
CA ALA A 899 0.40 32.21 -26.89
C ALA A 899 0.61 32.48 -28.38
N VAL A 900 -0.34 33.16 -29.04
CA VAL A 900 -0.21 33.56 -30.45
C VAL A 900 0.78 34.72 -30.61
N LEU A 901 0.76 35.72 -29.72
CA LEU A 901 1.72 36.83 -29.74
C LEU A 901 3.17 36.36 -29.52
N ALA A 902 3.38 35.35 -28.68
CA ALA A 902 4.70 34.75 -28.43
C ALA A 902 5.31 34.10 -29.68
N ARG A 903 4.48 33.65 -30.65
CA ARG A 903 4.96 33.08 -31.92
C ARG A 903 5.48 34.14 -32.88
N ILE A 904 5.14 35.41 -32.68
CA ILE A 904 5.56 36.52 -33.54
C ILE A 904 6.95 36.99 -33.13
N GLU A 905 7.97 36.66 -33.93
CA GLU A 905 9.32 37.18 -33.71
C GLU A 905 9.43 38.62 -34.21
N TRP A 906 9.33 38.86 -35.51
CA TRP A 906 9.29 40.20 -36.10
C TRP A 906 8.33 40.26 -37.28
N LEU A 907 7.72 41.42 -37.52
CA LEU A 907 6.84 41.68 -38.65
C LEU A 907 7.49 42.68 -39.63
N PRO A 908 7.33 42.47 -40.95
CA PRO A 908 7.77 43.43 -41.97
C PRO A 908 7.12 44.80 -41.79
N THR A 909 7.80 45.88 -42.17
CA THR A 909 7.22 47.24 -42.08
C THR A 909 6.12 47.49 -43.11
N GLU A 910 6.15 46.82 -44.28
CA GLU A 910 5.12 46.94 -45.32
C GLU A 910 3.85 46.13 -45.03
N THR A 911 2.68 46.78 -45.13
CA THR A 911 1.37 46.19 -44.78
C THR A 911 1.03 44.93 -45.58
N SER A 912 1.37 44.90 -46.88
CA SER A 912 1.15 43.75 -47.77
C SER A 912 1.97 42.52 -47.37
N ALA A 913 3.21 42.71 -46.92
CA ALA A 913 4.09 41.64 -46.46
C ALA A 913 3.72 41.12 -45.05
N ARG A 914 3.09 41.95 -44.21
CA ARG A 914 2.63 41.55 -42.86
C ARG A 914 1.54 40.48 -42.89
N SER A 915 0.56 40.61 -43.79
CA SER A 915 -0.55 39.65 -43.90
C SER A 915 -0.04 38.24 -44.24
N GLY A 916 0.96 38.13 -45.12
CA GLY A 916 1.59 36.83 -45.43
C GLY A 916 2.38 36.24 -44.25
N ALA A 917 3.08 37.08 -43.47
CA ALA A 917 3.85 36.63 -42.30
C ALA A 917 2.97 36.16 -41.12
N LEU A 918 1.74 36.70 -41.00
CA LEU A 918 0.79 36.31 -39.93
C LEU A 918 -0.02 35.06 -40.25
N GLN A 919 -0.12 34.67 -41.52
CA GLN A 919 -0.91 33.52 -41.95
C GLN A 919 -0.52 32.18 -41.27
N PRO A 920 0.77 31.79 -41.17
CA PRO A 920 1.15 30.58 -40.44
C PRO A 920 1.00 30.71 -38.92
N VAL A 921 1.05 31.93 -38.37
CA VAL A 921 0.88 32.19 -36.93
C VAL A 921 -0.56 31.93 -36.48
N PHE A 922 -1.54 32.17 -37.37
CA PHE A 922 -2.98 31.99 -37.11
C PHE A 922 -3.53 30.61 -37.51
N ALA A 923 -2.69 29.68 -38.01
CA ALA A 923 -3.15 28.39 -38.55
C ALA A 923 -3.92 27.51 -37.54
N SER A 924 -3.79 27.78 -36.24
CA SER A 924 -4.38 26.98 -35.15
C SER A 924 -5.22 27.80 -34.15
N CYS A 925 -5.65 29.03 -34.50
CA CYS A 925 -6.40 29.88 -33.57
C CYS A 925 -7.82 30.21 -34.07
N GLY A 926 -8.75 30.43 -33.14
CA GLY A 926 -10.11 30.84 -33.46
C GLY A 926 -10.21 32.31 -33.94
N GLU A 927 -11.29 32.62 -34.66
CA GLU A 927 -11.58 33.95 -35.25
C GLU A 927 -11.50 35.11 -34.23
N SER A 928 -11.93 34.86 -32.99
CA SER A 928 -11.92 35.84 -31.89
C SER A 928 -10.49 36.17 -31.44
N VAL A 929 -9.64 35.15 -31.27
CA VAL A 929 -8.22 35.31 -30.90
C VAL A 929 -7.45 36.00 -32.02
N ARG A 930 -7.74 35.63 -33.28
CA ARG A 930 -7.16 36.27 -34.46
C ARG A 930 -7.49 37.77 -34.50
N THR A 931 -8.76 38.13 -34.37
CA THR A 931 -9.22 39.53 -34.37
C THR A 931 -8.54 40.32 -33.25
N ALA A 932 -8.39 39.70 -32.08
CA ALA A 932 -7.74 40.29 -30.93
C ALA A 932 -6.25 40.58 -31.14
N VAL A 933 -5.50 39.61 -31.66
CA VAL A 933 -4.08 39.75 -31.96
C VAL A 933 -3.85 40.80 -33.05
N GLU A 934 -4.65 40.78 -34.12
CA GLU A 934 -4.58 41.80 -35.17
C GLU A 934 -4.88 43.21 -34.63
N GLY A 935 -5.80 43.33 -33.68
CA GLY A 935 -6.08 44.58 -32.97
C GLY A 935 -4.88 45.12 -32.17
N LEU A 936 -4.21 44.25 -31.41
CA LEU A 936 -3.03 44.60 -30.63
C LEU A 936 -1.82 44.97 -31.51
N ILE A 937 -1.64 44.30 -32.65
CA ILE A 937 -0.59 44.63 -33.61
C ILE A 937 -0.84 46.01 -34.23
N ARG A 938 -2.11 46.36 -34.53
CA ARG A 938 -2.47 47.67 -35.07
C ARG A 938 -2.27 48.80 -34.06
N SER A 939 -2.50 48.57 -32.76
CA SER A 939 -2.35 49.61 -31.74
C SER A 939 -0.89 49.94 -31.43
N ALA A 940 0.05 49.00 -31.60
CA ALA A 940 1.48 49.24 -31.40
C ALA A 940 2.36 48.55 -32.46
N PRO A 941 2.32 48.95 -33.75
CA PRO A 941 3.05 48.25 -34.81
C PRO A 941 4.58 48.31 -34.63
N GLY A 942 5.08 49.33 -33.92
CA GLY A 942 6.51 49.53 -33.68
C GLY A 942 7.18 48.44 -32.82
N ILE A 943 6.46 47.80 -31.89
CA ILE A 943 7.03 46.75 -31.02
C ILE A 943 7.25 45.43 -31.77
N PHE A 944 6.52 45.24 -32.86
CA PHE A 944 6.62 44.05 -33.72
C PHE A 944 7.60 44.26 -34.87
N ALA A 945 8.06 45.48 -35.14
CA ALA A 945 9.07 45.76 -36.17
C ALA A 945 10.49 45.59 -35.62
N LYS A 946 11.38 44.94 -36.38
CA LYS A 946 12.78 44.77 -35.97
C LYS A 946 13.51 46.12 -35.98
N PRO A 947 14.09 46.57 -34.85
CA PRO A 947 14.88 47.81 -34.82
C PRO A 947 16.13 47.72 -35.70
N ALA A 948 16.61 48.86 -36.19
CA ALA A 948 17.91 48.95 -36.84
C ALA A 948 19.05 48.72 -35.81
N GLY A 949 20.10 47.97 -36.19
CA GLY A 949 21.23 47.62 -35.32
C GLY A 949 21.12 46.22 -34.69
N ARG A 950 21.98 45.91 -33.71
CA ARG A 950 21.93 44.65 -32.95
C ARG A 950 20.81 44.71 -31.92
N SER A 951 19.82 43.83 -32.06
CA SER A 951 18.65 43.76 -31.17
C SER A 951 18.38 42.33 -30.70
N GLU A 952 18.00 42.18 -29.45
CA GLU A 952 17.56 40.93 -28.83
C GLU A 952 16.07 41.04 -28.46
N LEU A 953 15.33 39.95 -28.64
CA LEU A 953 13.89 39.90 -28.37
C LEU A 953 13.59 38.80 -27.36
N TRP A 954 12.91 39.16 -26.27
CA TRP A 954 12.31 38.22 -25.33
C TRP A 954 10.80 38.16 -25.55
N ARG A 955 10.25 36.95 -25.46
CA ARG A 955 8.82 36.65 -25.64
C ARG A 955 8.41 35.69 -24.54
N GLU A 956 7.37 36.01 -23.79
CA GLU A 956 6.85 35.19 -22.67
C GLU A 956 7.96 34.72 -21.71
N ARG A 957 8.91 35.61 -21.40
CA ARG A 957 10.12 35.26 -20.63
C ARG A 957 9.83 35.36 -19.14
N ALA A 958 9.76 34.21 -18.48
CA ALA A 958 9.68 34.13 -17.02
C ALA A 958 10.96 34.70 -16.38
N PHE A 959 10.81 35.36 -15.23
CA PHE A 959 11.92 35.88 -14.46
C PHE A 959 11.68 35.77 -12.96
N GLU A 960 12.78 35.71 -12.23
CA GLU A 960 12.84 35.85 -10.78
C GLU A 960 13.99 36.79 -10.45
N VAL A 961 13.73 37.83 -9.67
CA VAL A 961 14.73 38.81 -9.26
C VAL A 961 14.54 39.21 -7.81
N MET A 962 15.64 39.60 -7.16
CA MET A 962 15.61 40.21 -5.85
C MET A 962 15.78 41.72 -6.00
N VAL A 963 14.72 42.48 -5.67
CA VAL A 963 14.78 43.95 -5.57
C VAL A 963 14.82 44.30 -4.07
N GLY A 964 16.01 44.64 -3.57
CA GLY A 964 16.24 44.78 -2.13
C GLY A 964 16.06 43.42 -1.43
N GLU A 965 15.14 43.35 -0.46
CA GLU A 965 14.77 42.09 0.21
C GLU A 965 13.53 41.40 -0.38
N THR A 966 12.95 41.96 -1.45
CA THR A 966 11.69 41.46 -2.03
C THR A 966 11.97 40.60 -3.25
N TRP A 967 11.51 39.34 -3.20
CA TRP A 967 11.48 38.44 -4.35
C TRP A 967 10.34 38.84 -5.27
N ILE A 968 10.66 39.13 -6.54
CA ILE A 968 9.67 39.45 -7.57
C ILE A 968 9.76 38.37 -8.63
N SER A 969 8.67 37.62 -8.78
CA SER A 969 8.48 36.64 -9.86
C SER A 969 7.48 37.18 -10.87
N GLY A 970 7.77 37.03 -12.15
CA GLY A 970 6.86 37.45 -13.21
C GLY A 970 7.20 36.85 -14.56
N ARG A 971 6.46 37.24 -15.58
CA ARG A 971 6.74 36.92 -16.97
C ARG A 971 6.62 38.19 -17.80
N PHE A 972 7.64 38.49 -18.58
CA PHE A 972 7.56 39.57 -19.57
C PHE A 972 6.84 39.04 -20.81
N ASP A 973 5.79 39.72 -21.26
CA ASP A 973 5.12 39.34 -22.50
C ASP A 973 6.05 39.56 -23.70
N ARG A 974 6.63 40.76 -23.82
CA ARG A 974 7.60 41.09 -24.88
C ARG A 974 8.61 42.13 -24.42
N VAL A 975 9.90 41.86 -24.64
CA VAL A 975 10.98 42.84 -24.38
C VAL A 975 11.87 42.97 -25.62
N VAL A 976 12.09 44.19 -26.08
CA VAL A 976 13.01 44.51 -27.16
C VAL A 976 14.24 45.21 -26.59
N ILE A 977 15.40 44.57 -26.65
CA ILE A 977 16.66 45.09 -26.11
C ILE A 977 17.56 45.51 -27.28
N ARG A 978 18.03 46.77 -27.29
CA ARG A 978 19.03 47.24 -28.25
C ARG A 978 20.42 47.13 -27.63
N ARG A 979 21.38 46.62 -28.41
CA ARG A 979 22.77 46.42 -27.98
C ARG A 979 23.74 47.21 -28.86
N ASP A 980 24.85 47.66 -28.27
CA ASP A 980 25.95 48.29 -28.99
C ASP A 980 26.76 47.24 -29.81
N ASP A 981 27.74 47.70 -30.58
CA ASP A 981 28.61 46.83 -31.38
C ASP A 981 29.47 45.88 -30.52
N ALA A 982 29.64 46.18 -29.23
CA ALA A 982 30.29 45.33 -28.24
C ALA A 982 29.33 44.35 -27.54
N GLY A 983 28.03 44.36 -27.88
CA GLY A 983 27.01 43.47 -27.33
C GLY A 983 26.44 43.91 -25.97
N ARG A 984 26.75 45.11 -25.47
CA ARG A 984 26.20 45.64 -24.21
C ARG A 984 24.82 46.26 -24.45
N PRO A 985 23.85 46.07 -23.54
CA PRO A 985 22.52 46.64 -23.71
C PRO A 985 22.60 48.18 -23.52
N VAL A 986 21.91 48.92 -24.40
CA VAL A 986 21.93 50.40 -24.45
C VAL A 986 20.55 50.99 -24.13
N SER A 987 19.49 50.30 -24.52
CA SER A 987 18.10 50.68 -24.23
C SER A 987 17.20 49.45 -24.33
N ALA A 988 16.08 49.41 -23.61
CA ALA A 988 15.08 48.36 -23.76
C ALA A 988 13.65 48.90 -23.79
N VAL A 989 12.75 48.17 -24.44
CA VAL A 989 11.31 48.45 -24.42
C VAL A 989 10.59 47.21 -23.90
N VAL A 990 9.82 47.36 -22.81
CA VAL A 990 8.93 46.31 -22.28
C VAL A 990 7.52 46.61 -22.74
N ALA A 991 6.89 45.66 -23.42
CA ALA A 991 5.48 45.73 -23.79
C ALA A 991 4.67 44.67 -23.04
N ASP A 992 3.57 45.10 -22.43
CA ASP A 992 2.59 44.27 -21.74
C ASP A 992 1.25 44.35 -22.49
N PHE A 993 0.68 43.21 -22.87
CA PHE A 993 -0.51 43.11 -23.72
C PHE A 993 -1.76 42.92 -22.85
N LYS A 994 -2.79 43.74 -23.08
CA LYS A 994 -4.08 43.63 -22.38
C LYS A 994 -5.22 43.30 -23.35
N THR A 995 -5.95 42.23 -23.04
CA THR A 995 -7.04 41.69 -23.87
C THR A 995 -8.44 42.21 -23.49
N GLY A 996 -8.59 42.93 -22.37
CA GLY A 996 -9.86 43.51 -21.93
C GLY A 996 -10.20 44.86 -22.58
N ARG A 997 -11.49 45.10 -22.90
CA ARG A 997 -11.98 46.40 -23.41
C ARG A 997 -11.83 47.50 -22.35
N GLY A 998 -11.12 48.58 -22.68
CA GLY A 998 -11.01 49.76 -21.82
C GLY A 998 -9.97 49.66 -20.70
N ALA A 999 -8.80 49.06 -20.95
CA ALA A 999 -7.69 49.04 -20.00
C ALA A 999 -7.21 50.47 -19.69
N ASP A 1000 -7.53 50.96 -18.49
CA ASP A 1000 -7.05 52.25 -18.00
C ASP A 1000 -5.53 52.16 -17.75
N ALA A 1001 -4.73 52.84 -18.57
CA ALA A 1001 -3.28 52.81 -18.52
C ALA A 1001 -2.72 53.17 -17.13
N ARG A 1002 -3.48 53.91 -16.30
CA ARG A 1002 -3.08 54.27 -14.94
C ARG A 1002 -3.05 53.07 -13.98
N ARG A 1003 -3.88 52.04 -14.20
CA ARG A 1003 -4.00 50.86 -13.32
C ARG A 1003 -2.82 49.89 -13.42
N HIS A 1004 -2.05 49.92 -14.51
CA HIS A 1004 -0.93 49.00 -14.74
C HIS A 1004 0.46 49.60 -14.46
N THR A 1005 0.49 50.86 -14.01
CA THR A 1005 1.74 51.61 -13.75
C THR A 1005 2.65 50.90 -12.73
N ARG A 1006 2.08 50.32 -11.65
CA ARG A 1006 2.85 49.62 -10.61
C ARG A 1006 3.47 48.30 -11.12
N GLN A 1007 2.70 47.51 -11.88
CA GLN A 1007 3.17 46.27 -12.50
C GLN A 1007 4.31 46.54 -13.49
N LEU A 1008 4.15 47.54 -14.35
CA LEU A 1008 5.16 47.90 -15.34
C LEU A 1008 6.42 48.48 -14.70
N GLU A 1009 6.31 49.24 -13.61
CA GLU A 1009 7.47 49.71 -12.86
C GLU A 1009 8.26 48.54 -12.24
N ALA A 1010 7.57 47.50 -11.75
CA ALA A 1010 8.22 46.28 -11.28
C ALA A 1010 8.95 45.55 -12.42
N TYR A 1011 8.37 45.52 -13.62
CA TYR A 1011 9.02 44.99 -14.82
C TYR A 1011 10.25 45.80 -15.23
N ARG A 1012 10.20 47.13 -15.11
CA ARG A 1012 11.37 48.01 -15.34
C ARG A 1012 12.53 47.65 -14.41
N GLN A 1013 12.25 47.54 -13.12
CA GLN A 1013 13.26 47.23 -12.11
C GLN A 1013 13.82 45.82 -12.29
N ALA A 1014 12.95 44.84 -12.57
CA ALA A 1014 13.37 43.47 -12.82
C ALA A 1014 14.25 43.34 -14.06
N LEU A 1015 13.87 43.97 -15.16
CA LEU A 1015 14.66 43.96 -16.38
C LEU A 1015 16.01 44.65 -16.15
N SER A 1016 16.02 45.81 -15.51
CA SER A 1016 17.25 46.55 -15.16
C SER A 1016 18.27 45.66 -14.44
N LEU A 1017 17.83 44.87 -13.45
CA LEU A 1017 18.69 43.93 -12.74
C LEU A 1017 19.16 42.77 -13.61
N LEU A 1018 18.29 42.21 -14.45
CA LEU A 1018 18.61 41.05 -15.29
C LEU A 1018 19.63 41.36 -16.38
N ILE A 1019 19.59 42.57 -16.95
CA ILE A 1019 20.46 42.94 -18.07
C ILE A 1019 21.48 44.04 -17.73
N GLY A 1020 21.48 44.55 -16.50
CA GLY A 1020 22.43 45.57 -16.04
C GLY A 1020 22.26 46.92 -16.74
N LEU A 1021 21.02 47.31 -17.04
CA LEU A 1021 20.69 48.55 -17.75
C LEU A 1021 20.09 49.59 -16.78
N ASP A 1022 20.41 50.88 -16.94
CA ASP A 1022 19.78 51.96 -16.14
C ASP A 1022 18.25 51.96 -16.36
N PRO A 1023 17.42 51.89 -15.29
CA PRO A 1023 15.96 51.95 -15.41
C PRO A 1023 15.45 53.12 -16.26
N ALA A 1024 16.13 54.27 -16.26
CA ALA A 1024 15.75 55.45 -17.04
C ALA A 1024 15.82 55.22 -18.57
N THR A 1025 16.55 54.19 -19.01
CA THR A 1025 16.70 53.80 -20.42
C THR A 1025 15.78 52.64 -20.83
N ILE A 1026 14.86 52.24 -19.94
CA ILE A 1026 13.83 51.22 -20.18
C ILE A 1026 12.46 51.89 -20.36
N GLU A 1027 11.97 51.84 -21.60
CA GLU A 1027 10.63 52.30 -21.97
C GLU A 1027 9.58 51.23 -21.63
N LEU A 1028 8.42 51.64 -21.14
CA LEU A 1028 7.31 50.77 -20.76
C LEU A 1028 6.08 51.08 -21.63
N VAL A 1029 5.49 50.06 -22.24
CA VAL A 1029 4.36 50.22 -23.16
C VAL A 1029 3.23 49.27 -22.74
N VAL A 1030 2.04 49.81 -22.48
CA VAL A 1030 0.81 49.01 -22.38
C VAL A 1030 0.18 48.96 -23.78
N VAL A 1031 -0.04 47.77 -24.31
CA VAL A 1031 -0.70 47.58 -25.60
C VAL A 1031 -2.09 46.99 -25.34
N ALA A 1032 -3.12 47.81 -25.51
CA ALA A 1032 -4.51 47.41 -25.38
C ALA A 1032 -5.22 47.47 -26.74
N GLN A 1033 -6.35 46.76 -26.86
CA GLN A 1033 -7.25 46.91 -28.00
C GLN A 1033 -7.98 48.26 -27.91
N ALA A 1034 -7.99 48.99 -29.03
CA ALA A 1034 -8.74 50.24 -29.17
C ALA A 1034 -10.24 49.98 -29.35
#